data_AF-A0A9W6FBN4-F1
#
_entry.id   AF-A0A9W6FBN4-F1
#
_cell.length_a   1.000
_cell.length_b   1.000
_cell.length_c   1.000
_cell.angle_alpha   90.00
_cell.angle_beta   90.00
_cell.angle_gamma   90.00
#
_symmetry.space_group_name_H-M   'P 1'
#
loop_
_entity.id
_entity.type
_entity.pdbx_description
1 polymer ?
#
loop_
_entity_poly.entity_id
_entity_poly.type
_entity_poly.pdbx_seq_one_letter_code
_entity_poly.pdbx_strand_id
1 'polypeptide(L)'
;MNDQIRQPQASLHTPLVLNVAARIRDLMTSGEVAIGQKLVTQSLADQFDVSRSPVREALLLLAEQGLLEQIPNRGFFAKAMPESRGDPAEPLLREAGSAYHRIADDWLADRIPSDITEQMLRDRYGLTKAQVSEILVRATREGWAEPKQGYGWKLLAVAKTAESFEQIYRFRMIIEPAGMLEPTFRLDLRVLADLRRTQERMLEGDIARLPAERLLENGAIFHEELLRLSGNPFMHMSLVRVNRMRRLMEYQADLDRNRLTVQCTDHLRILDVLERNELLEASYLMRQHLSGALARKMPTTTPEPAAGRTALLAWLDRPQSQAEIAFLPSRVLMHDTTCGPALVDIAAMRSALAEAGHDPTLLNPVLPVDVSTDHSLAVDAYARPGAMAVNIRNEYRRNAERYRFMKWATNSLSNFRVHPPGTGIMHTLNLERLATVVTERDGWLIPDTLIGTDSHTPMINGIGVLAWGVGGIEAESVLFGMPVMLRVPDVIGMRLTGRLREGVTATDLALTVTERLRRIDLADRFVEFFGPGVSALSAGDRAVVANMTPEFGANSGFFPVDAATIAYLRQTGRAAAHCAMVEAYCQRQGLWFDPAETPVFTRIVDLDLSEVEVSVAGPRRPQDRIPASATAAATHALRGSPMPAPPGEAPDGAVAIAAITSCTNTSDPRLLVAAGLLARKARALGLKPPAHVKTSLAPGSPAAQRYLERAGLLADLEAVGFGIVGFGCTTCIGNSGPLPDSAIQAQAAGRLQIAPGVHLADLWPSGAEIDAALAKAADPDDYAAAYDRAEASRLWRDLDAPDRPLFPWDPSSTYIRRPPFADFPRPRPHRISAVPILSLGDDVTTDHISPAGAIPAGGEAAEYLIAQGESAHDLNVFSSRRGNWKVMLRGLFTNNSVHNLLAPGIPPGSTITGDGQVLPLWRAADQFRREQQPVIIVAGERYGMGSSRDWAAKGAALLGVRAVLAVSFERIHRANLIGMGIVPRVLPAGLTPEALRLTVSDRVALDLDPGTLKPRGLVDVAVHRADRTATRFQAVTAIETSLEIETLSKGGLLPLILDATVRRSAV
;
A
#
# COMPACT_ATOMS: atom_id res chain seq x y z
N MET A 1 -77.67 56.28 17.44
CA MET A 1 -77.12 57.64 17.41
C MET A 1 -75.61 57.48 17.27
N ASN A 2 -75.07 57.88 16.11
CA ASN A 2 -73.62 57.94 15.86
C ASN A 2 -72.95 58.78 16.95
N ASP A 3 -71.80 58.33 17.49
CA ASP A 3 -70.54 58.91 17.04
C ASP A 3 -69.32 58.04 17.39
N GLN A 4 -68.34 58.06 16.49
CA GLN A 4 -67.07 57.36 16.56
C GLN A 4 -66.10 58.06 17.51
N ILE A 5 -65.34 57.31 18.32
CA ILE A 5 -63.94 57.64 18.64
C ILE A 5 -63.10 56.35 18.59
N ARG A 6 -61.96 56.49 17.89
CA ARG A 6 -61.03 55.49 17.34
C ARG A 6 -60.35 54.60 18.40
N GLN A 7 -60.22 53.31 18.10
CA GLN A 7 -59.14 52.46 18.61
C GLN A 7 -57.92 52.52 17.66
N PRO A 8 -56.67 52.44 18.15
CA PRO A 8 -55.49 52.58 17.31
C PRO A 8 -55.31 51.37 16.40
N GLN A 9 -55.20 51.62 15.08
CA GLN A 9 -54.72 50.64 14.11
C GLN A 9 -53.30 50.21 14.50
N ALA A 10 -53.06 48.91 14.69
CA ALA A 10 -51.70 48.37 14.70
C ALA A 10 -51.08 48.63 13.32
N SER A 11 -50.03 49.46 13.27
CA SER A 11 -49.34 49.80 12.03
C SER A 11 -48.64 48.57 11.47
N LEU A 12 -49.15 48.04 10.37
CA LEU A 12 -48.44 47.06 9.53
C LEU A 12 -47.23 47.77 8.90
N HIS A 13 -46.04 47.62 9.48
CA HIS A 13 -44.81 48.10 8.87
C HIS A 13 -44.50 47.29 7.61
N THR A 14 -44.10 47.98 6.54
CA THR A 14 -43.74 47.32 5.27
C THR A 14 -42.46 46.49 5.41
N PRO A 15 -42.24 45.46 4.58
CA PRO A 15 -41.00 44.68 4.58
C PRO A 15 -39.74 45.54 4.47
N LEU A 16 -39.83 46.66 3.74
CA LEU A 16 -38.74 47.62 3.60
C LEU A 16 -38.41 48.32 4.92
N VAL A 17 -39.42 48.74 5.71
CA VAL A 17 -39.22 49.35 7.03
C VAL A 17 -38.58 48.37 8.01
N LEU A 18 -39.03 47.11 8.00
CA LEU A 18 -38.46 46.05 8.85
C LEU A 18 -37.01 45.74 8.47
N ASN A 19 -36.69 45.71 7.17
CA ASN A 19 -35.33 45.52 6.68
C ASN A 19 -34.41 46.68 7.09
N VAL A 20 -34.87 47.93 6.92
CA VAL A 20 -34.10 49.11 7.33
C VAL A 20 -33.89 49.13 8.85
N ALA A 21 -34.90 48.76 9.66
CA ALA A 21 -34.75 48.65 11.11
C ALA A 21 -33.73 47.59 11.53
N ALA A 22 -33.71 46.43 10.85
CA ALA A 22 -32.72 45.38 11.08
C ALA A 22 -31.30 45.87 10.75
N ARG A 23 -31.11 46.55 9.60
CA ARG A 23 -29.81 47.10 9.20
C ARG A 23 -29.29 48.16 10.17
N ILE A 24 -30.16 49.03 10.72
CA ILE A 24 -29.78 49.99 11.76
C ILE A 24 -29.36 49.26 13.05
N ARG A 25 -30.06 48.18 13.41
CA ARG A 25 -29.70 47.36 14.57
C ARG A 25 -28.35 46.66 14.39
N ASP A 26 -28.06 46.19 13.18
CA ASP A 26 -26.76 45.58 12.87
C ASP A 26 -25.62 46.60 13.00
N LEU A 27 -25.80 47.84 12.52
CA LEU A 27 -24.82 48.92 12.72
C LEU A 27 -24.57 49.24 14.21
N MET A 28 -25.61 49.14 15.04
CA MET A 28 -25.47 49.33 16.49
C MET A 28 -24.79 48.13 17.17
N THR A 29 -25.00 46.92 16.66
CA THR A 29 -24.44 45.69 17.24
C THR A 29 -22.99 45.45 16.78
N SER A 30 -22.62 45.93 15.59
CA SER A 30 -21.25 45.90 15.07
C SER A 30 -20.34 46.98 15.66
N GLY A 31 -20.91 47.96 16.39
CA GLY A 31 -20.19 49.07 16.98
C GLY A 31 -19.93 50.24 16.03
N GLU A 32 -20.47 50.22 14.81
CA GLU A 32 -20.37 51.33 13.85
C GLU A 32 -21.19 52.56 14.27
N VAL A 33 -22.24 52.36 15.10
CA VAL A 33 -22.98 53.44 15.77
C VAL A 33 -22.73 53.36 17.26
N ALA A 34 -22.05 54.37 17.82
CA ALA A 34 -21.74 54.42 19.25
C ALA A 34 -22.98 54.76 20.09
N ILE A 35 -23.03 54.26 21.33
CA ILE A 35 -24.08 54.63 22.29
C ILE A 35 -24.08 56.14 22.50
N GLY A 36 -25.25 56.77 22.43
CA GLY A 36 -25.44 58.21 22.50
C GLY A 36 -25.22 58.94 21.16
N GLN A 37 -24.83 58.25 20.09
CA GLN A 37 -24.69 58.86 18.76
C GLN A 37 -26.06 59.20 18.17
N LYS A 38 -26.19 60.40 17.60
CA LYS A 38 -27.39 60.83 16.88
C LYS A 38 -27.50 60.14 15.53
N LEU A 39 -28.61 59.45 15.29
CA LEU A 39 -28.92 58.85 14.00
C LEU A 39 -29.61 59.88 13.09
N VAL A 40 -28.88 60.34 12.06
CA VAL A 40 -29.38 61.33 11.10
C VAL A 40 -30.14 60.61 9.99
N THR A 41 -31.45 60.84 9.91
CA THR A 41 -32.35 60.16 8.96
C THR A 41 -31.89 60.27 7.51
N GLN A 42 -31.36 61.43 7.09
CA GLN A 42 -30.86 61.60 5.72
C GLN A 42 -29.62 60.75 5.44
N SER A 43 -28.67 60.68 6.36
CA SER A 43 -27.45 59.88 6.19
C SER A 43 -27.76 58.40 6.07
N LEU A 44 -28.71 57.90 6.85
CA LEU A 44 -29.15 56.50 6.79
C LEU A 44 -29.96 56.20 5.53
N ALA A 45 -30.75 57.16 5.06
CA ALA A 45 -31.46 57.06 3.79
C ALA A 45 -30.48 56.93 2.61
N ASP A 46 -29.44 57.76 2.58
CA ASP A 46 -28.38 57.71 1.58
C ASP A 46 -27.55 56.42 1.69
N GLN A 47 -27.18 56.01 2.91
CA GLN A 47 -26.39 54.78 3.14
C GLN A 47 -27.14 53.50 2.75
N PHE A 48 -28.46 53.48 2.89
CA PHE A 48 -29.28 52.31 2.59
C PHE A 48 -29.96 52.35 1.23
N ASP A 49 -29.74 53.42 0.45
CA ASP A 49 -30.35 53.69 -0.85
C ASP A 49 -31.89 53.62 -0.80
N VAL A 50 -32.49 54.32 0.16
CA VAL A 50 -33.95 54.40 0.35
C VAL A 50 -34.40 55.83 0.59
N SER A 51 -35.70 56.10 0.46
CA SER A 51 -36.26 57.41 0.82
C SER A 51 -36.26 57.63 2.35
N ARG A 52 -36.44 58.87 2.81
CA ARG A 52 -36.43 59.20 4.25
C ARG A 52 -37.60 58.57 5.04
N SER A 53 -38.71 58.23 4.38
CA SER A 53 -39.92 57.75 5.06
C SER A 53 -39.71 56.37 5.70
N PRO A 54 -39.21 55.34 4.97
CA PRO A 54 -38.89 54.04 5.56
C PRO A 54 -37.88 54.11 6.71
N VAL A 55 -36.86 54.98 6.59
CA VAL A 55 -35.86 55.19 7.64
C VAL A 55 -36.47 55.82 8.87
N ARG A 56 -37.32 56.84 8.72
CA ARG A 56 -37.98 57.50 9.84
C ARG A 56 -38.93 56.55 10.57
N GLU A 57 -39.68 55.74 9.85
CA GLU A 57 -40.55 54.71 10.43
C GLU A 57 -39.73 53.61 11.14
N ALA A 58 -38.61 53.20 10.56
CA ALA A 58 -37.68 52.25 11.19
C ALA A 58 -37.07 52.81 12.49
N LEU A 59 -36.69 54.09 12.52
CA LEU A 59 -36.17 54.76 13.73
C LEU A 59 -37.23 54.88 14.82
N LEU A 60 -38.49 55.17 14.46
CA LEU A 60 -39.61 55.17 15.41
C LEU A 60 -39.85 53.77 15.98
N LEU A 61 -39.86 52.74 15.13
CA LEU A 61 -40.01 51.35 15.55
C LEU A 61 -38.89 50.92 16.51
N LEU A 62 -37.64 51.30 16.24
CA LEU A 62 -36.51 51.01 17.13
C LEU A 62 -36.56 51.81 18.44
N ALA A 63 -37.14 53.01 18.42
CA ALA A 63 -37.38 53.79 19.64
C ALA A 63 -38.48 53.17 20.50
N GLU A 64 -39.56 52.67 19.90
CA GLU A 64 -40.60 51.90 20.59
C GLU A 64 -40.05 50.60 21.20
N GLN A 65 -39.09 49.96 20.52
CA GLN A 65 -38.36 48.78 21.03
C GLN A 65 -37.33 49.13 22.12
N GLY A 66 -37.20 50.41 22.51
CA GLY A 66 -36.29 50.87 23.55
C GLY A 66 -34.81 50.86 23.16
N LEU A 67 -34.50 50.63 21.88
CA LEU A 67 -33.13 50.61 21.35
C LEU A 67 -32.62 52.01 21.00
N LEU A 68 -33.54 52.92 20.68
CA LEU A 68 -33.25 54.33 20.45
C LEU A 68 -34.01 55.21 21.45
N GLU A 69 -33.41 56.34 21.82
CA GLU A 69 -34.10 57.40 22.55
C GLU A 69 -34.53 58.48 21.55
N GLN A 70 -35.83 58.76 21.49
CA GLN A 70 -36.36 59.88 20.73
C GLN A 70 -36.41 61.13 21.61
N ILE A 71 -35.59 62.13 21.28
CA ILE A 71 -35.62 63.42 21.96
C ILE A 71 -36.46 64.41 21.12
N PRO A 72 -37.55 64.98 21.66
CA PRO A 72 -38.38 65.95 20.94
C PRO A 72 -37.55 67.09 20.34
N ASN A 73 -37.75 67.37 19.05
CA ASN A 73 -37.02 68.39 18.28
C ASN A 73 -35.49 68.20 18.17
N ARG A 74 -34.92 67.09 18.64
CA ARG A 74 -33.48 66.79 18.56
C ARG A 74 -33.13 65.51 17.79
N GLY A 75 -34.08 64.59 17.58
CA GLY A 75 -33.91 63.38 16.75
C GLY A 75 -33.75 62.09 17.56
N PHE A 76 -33.25 61.03 16.94
CA PHE A 76 -33.07 59.71 17.55
C PHE A 76 -31.61 59.50 17.94
N PHE A 77 -31.39 58.95 19.14
CA PHE A 77 -30.06 58.68 19.68
C PHE A 77 -29.94 57.20 20.06
N ALA A 78 -28.80 56.58 19.77
CA ALA A 78 -28.54 55.19 20.08
C ALA A 78 -28.51 54.96 21.61
N LYS A 79 -29.24 53.97 22.11
CA LYS A 79 -29.22 53.58 23.53
C LYS A 79 -28.42 52.29 23.71
N ALA A 80 -27.90 52.07 24.92
CA ALA A 80 -27.33 50.77 25.29
C ALA A 80 -28.42 49.69 25.17
N MET A 81 -28.11 48.60 24.47
CA MET A 81 -28.98 47.43 24.40
C MET A 81 -29.17 46.90 25.84
N PRO A 82 -30.39 46.68 26.32
CA PRO A 82 -30.59 46.17 27.68
C PRO A 82 -29.95 44.78 27.83
N GLU A 83 -29.18 44.57 28.91
CA GLU A 83 -28.72 43.24 29.29
C GLU A 83 -29.93 42.35 29.59
N SER A 84 -29.93 41.17 28.95
CA SER A 84 -30.97 40.13 29.05
C SER A 84 -31.42 39.87 30.49
N ARG A 85 -32.61 40.37 30.84
CA ARG A 85 -33.50 39.76 31.84
C ARG A 85 -34.68 39.16 31.09
N GLY A 86 -34.94 37.88 31.37
CA GLY A 86 -35.87 37.00 30.65
C GLY A 86 -37.12 37.70 30.13
N ASP A 87 -37.30 37.59 28.82
CA ASP A 87 -38.39 38.19 28.04
C ASP A 87 -39.68 37.36 28.18
N PRO A 88 -40.85 37.98 28.44
CA PRO A 88 -42.15 37.31 28.42
C PRO A 88 -42.54 36.63 27.07
N ALA A 89 -41.75 36.81 26.00
CA ALA A 89 -41.95 36.15 24.70
C ALA A 89 -41.46 34.68 24.61
N GLU A 90 -41.03 34.09 25.72
CA GLU A 90 -40.47 32.73 25.78
C GLU A 90 -41.39 31.57 25.30
N PRO A 91 -42.74 31.65 25.40
CA PRO A 91 -43.61 30.58 24.88
C PRO A 91 -43.71 30.56 23.34
N LEU A 92 -43.72 31.72 22.69
CA LEU A 92 -43.86 31.84 21.22
C LEU A 92 -42.60 31.40 20.47
N LEU A 93 -41.42 31.69 21.04
CA LEU A 93 -40.12 31.24 20.51
C LEU A 93 -39.90 29.72 20.66
N ARG A 94 -40.50 29.08 21.68
CA ARG A 94 -40.45 27.61 21.86
C ARG A 94 -41.27 26.87 20.80
N GLU A 95 -42.44 27.36 20.42
CA GLU A 95 -43.26 26.74 19.35
C GLU A 95 -42.66 26.97 17.94
N ALA A 96 -42.16 28.16 17.65
CA ALA A 96 -41.48 28.46 16.38
C ALA A 96 -40.14 27.70 16.25
N GLY A 97 -39.40 27.54 17.35
CA GLY A 97 -38.20 26.70 17.42
C GLY A 97 -38.51 25.22 17.16
N SER A 98 -39.57 24.67 17.76
CA SER A 98 -40.06 23.31 17.49
C SER A 98 -40.47 23.11 16.03
N ALA A 99 -41.18 24.08 15.44
CA ALA A 99 -41.60 24.02 14.04
C ALA A 99 -40.42 24.10 13.05
N TYR A 100 -39.43 24.95 13.34
CA TYR A 100 -38.21 25.07 12.54
C TYR A 100 -37.46 23.73 12.45
N HIS A 101 -37.23 23.07 13.58
CA HIS A 101 -36.54 21.79 13.63
C HIS A 101 -37.36 20.69 12.92
N ARG A 102 -38.69 20.64 13.09
CA ARG A 102 -39.54 19.68 12.36
C ARG A 102 -39.51 19.86 10.85
N ILE A 103 -39.46 21.11 10.36
CA ILE A 103 -39.34 21.40 8.92
C ILE A 103 -37.97 20.99 8.41
N ALA A 104 -36.90 21.29 9.16
CA ALA A 104 -35.55 20.85 8.83
C ALA A 104 -35.43 19.32 8.83
N ASP A 105 -36.03 18.63 9.80
CA ASP A 105 -36.04 17.18 9.88
C ASP A 105 -36.78 16.53 8.71
N ASP A 106 -37.94 17.08 8.36
CA ASP A 106 -38.71 16.63 7.20
C ASP A 106 -37.97 16.92 5.89
N TRP A 107 -37.21 18.02 5.80
CA TRP A 107 -36.37 18.30 4.64
C TRP A 107 -35.24 17.29 4.52
N LEU A 108 -34.48 17.09 5.59
CA LEU A 108 -33.33 16.18 5.63
C LEU A 108 -33.73 14.72 5.42
N ALA A 109 -34.93 14.32 5.87
CA ALA A 109 -35.47 12.97 5.69
C ALA A 109 -36.31 12.79 4.41
N ASP A 110 -36.21 13.70 3.44
CA ASP A 110 -36.93 13.68 2.16
C ASP A 110 -38.47 13.60 2.28
N ARG A 111 -39.03 14.06 3.40
CA ARG A 111 -40.48 14.10 3.64
C ARG A 111 -41.16 15.35 3.07
N ILE A 112 -40.39 16.39 2.73
CA ILE A 112 -40.85 17.57 1.97
C ILE A 112 -39.99 17.80 0.72
N PRO A 113 -40.57 18.26 -0.40
CA PRO A 113 -39.83 18.52 -1.63
C PRO A 113 -38.85 19.69 -1.47
N SER A 114 -37.84 19.77 -2.34
CA SER A 114 -36.90 20.91 -2.41
C SER A 114 -37.61 22.21 -2.79
N ASP A 115 -38.73 22.12 -3.51
CA ASP A 115 -39.50 23.26 -3.97
C ASP A 115 -40.76 23.43 -3.11
N ILE A 116 -40.79 24.50 -2.31
CA ILE A 116 -41.84 24.70 -1.29
C ILE A 116 -42.54 26.06 -1.43
N THR A 117 -43.74 26.18 -0.85
CA THR A 117 -44.46 27.47 -0.74
C THR A 117 -44.79 27.75 0.73
N GLU A 118 -44.99 29.03 1.07
CA GLU A 118 -45.40 29.40 2.44
C GLU A 118 -46.71 28.70 2.83
N GLN A 119 -47.66 28.62 1.89
CA GLN A 119 -48.94 27.94 2.10
C GLN A 119 -48.76 26.46 2.44
N MET A 120 -47.84 25.77 1.76
CA MET A 120 -47.53 24.36 2.03
C MET A 120 -47.01 24.15 3.46
N LEU A 121 -46.12 25.02 3.95
CA LEU A 121 -45.60 24.93 5.31
C LEU A 121 -46.68 25.24 6.36
N ARG A 122 -47.57 26.21 6.07
CA ARG A 122 -48.70 26.53 6.94
C ARG A 122 -49.65 25.35 7.09
N ASP A 123 -50.06 24.75 5.97
CA ASP A 123 -51.03 23.66 5.95
C ASP A 123 -50.45 22.37 6.57
N ARG A 124 -49.17 22.07 6.31
CA ARG A 124 -48.52 20.85 6.80
C ARG A 124 -48.15 20.90 8.28
N TYR A 125 -47.72 22.06 8.79
CA TYR A 125 -47.21 22.19 10.16
C TYR A 125 -48.14 23.00 11.09
N GLY A 126 -49.32 23.42 10.61
CA GLY A 126 -50.30 24.17 11.39
C GLY A 126 -49.82 25.57 11.79
N LEU A 127 -49.00 26.21 10.94
CA LEU A 127 -48.32 27.46 11.26
C LEU A 127 -49.07 28.69 10.75
N THR A 128 -48.93 29.79 11.46
CA THR A 128 -49.36 31.11 10.98
C THR A 128 -48.40 31.65 9.91
N LYS A 129 -48.87 32.60 9.10
CA LYS A 129 -48.02 33.25 8.07
C LYS A 129 -46.77 33.92 8.67
N ALA A 130 -46.90 34.53 9.86
CA ALA A 130 -45.79 35.17 10.55
C ALA A 130 -44.71 34.14 10.95
N GLN A 131 -45.12 33.00 11.51
CA GLN A 131 -44.20 31.92 11.88
C GLN A 131 -43.47 31.33 10.67
N VAL A 132 -44.17 31.11 9.55
CA VAL A 132 -43.52 30.59 8.33
C VAL A 132 -42.52 31.58 7.75
N SER A 133 -42.84 32.88 7.74
CA SER A 133 -41.92 33.91 7.28
C SER A 133 -40.66 33.97 8.15
N GLU A 134 -40.80 33.90 9.46
CA GLU A 134 -39.67 33.87 10.40
C GLU A 134 -38.76 32.65 10.20
N ILE A 135 -39.36 31.47 10.01
CA ILE A 135 -38.64 30.21 9.75
C ILE A 135 -37.85 30.28 8.44
N LEU A 136 -38.45 30.81 7.36
CA LEU A 136 -37.80 30.91 6.06
C LEU A 136 -36.68 31.96 6.05
N VAL A 137 -36.88 33.10 6.71
CA VAL A 137 -35.81 34.10 6.92
C VAL A 137 -34.64 33.49 7.68
N ARG A 138 -34.93 32.70 8.73
CA ARG A 138 -33.90 31.97 9.48
C ARG A 138 -33.18 30.95 8.59
N ALA A 139 -33.91 30.17 7.80
CA ALA A 139 -33.36 29.15 6.89
C ALA A 139 -32.45 29.75 5.81
N THR A 140 -32.80 30.94 5.29
CA THR A 140 -31.96 31.67 4.34
C THR A 140 -30.70 32.23 4.99
N ARG A 141 -30.80 32.76 6.21
CA ARG A 141 -29.62 33.20 6.97
C ARG A 141 -28.68 32.04 7.30
N GLU A 142 -29.24 30.86 7.55
CA GLU A 142 -28.48 29.63 7.83
C GLU A 142 -28.05 28.88 6.56
N GLY A 143 -28.41 29.38 5.37
CA GLY A 143 -27.83 28.96 4.10
C GLY A 143 -28.41 27.69 3.49
N TRP A 144 -29.59 27.24 3.91
CA TRP A 144 -30.22 26.02 3.38
C TRP A 144 -31.58 26.26 2.70
N ALA A 145 -32.03 27.52 2.59
CA ALA A 145 -33.20 27.91 1.80
C ALA A 145 -32.96 29.24 1.06
N GLU A 146 -33.47 29.35 -0.16
CA GLU A 146 -33.44 30.59 -0.96
C GLU A 146 -34.81 30.92 -1.56
N PRO A 147 -35.16 32.21 -1.70
CA PRO A 147 -36.36 32.60 -2.43
C PRO A 147 -36.17 32.30 -3.92
N LYS A 148 -37.22 31.80 -4.58
CA LYS A 148 -37.18 31.60 -6.04
C LYS A 148 -37.37 32.93 -6.77
N GLN A 149 -36.87 33.00 -8.00
CA GLN A 149 -37.37 33.97 -8.96
C GLN A 149 -38.81 33.61 -9.34
N GLY A 150 -39.79 34.13 -8.58
CA GLY A 150 -41.21 33.84 -8.72
C GLY A 150 -41.89 33.55 -7.37
N TYR A 151 -42.95 32.73 -7.38
CA TYR A 151 -43.68 32.34 -6.16
C TYR A 151 -43.08 31.07 -5.55
N GLY A 152 -42.63 31.15 -4.29
CA GLY A 152 -42.13 30.01 -3.51
C GLY A 152 -40.64 30.10 -3.15
N TRP A 153 -40.16 29.05 -2.50
CA TRP A 153 -38.81 28.93 -1.93
C TRP A 153 -38.17 27.61 -2.40
N LYS A 154 -36.84 27.59 -2.45
CA LYS A 154 -36.04 26.42 -2.79
C LYS A 154 -35.15 26.05 -1.61
N LEU A 155 -35.28 24.83 -1.11
CA LEU A 155 -34.40 24.24 -0.12
C LEU A 155 -33.15 23.67 -0.82
N LEU A 156 -31.97 23.98 -0.30
CA LEU A 156 -30.69 23.68 -0.93
C LEU A 156 -30.18 22.28 -0.54
N ALA A 157 -29.79 21.48 -1.54
CA ALA A 157 -29.34 20.09 -1.39
C ALA A 157 -27.96 19.93 -0.71
N VAL A 158 -27.25 21.04 -0.47
CA VAL A 158 -25.92 21.11 0.17
C VAL A 158 -25.93 20.50 1.60
N ALA A 159 -27.11 20.23 2.16
CA ALA A 159 -27.28 19.73 3.52
C ALA A 159 -27.40 18.20 3.67
N LYS A 160 -27.39 17.40 2.59
CA LYS A 160 -27.89 16.00 2.64
C LYS A 160 -26.86 14.87 2.48
N THR A 161 -25.65 15.13 1.99
CA THR A 161 -24.70 14.06 1.66
C THR A 161 -23.62 13.88 2.71
N ALA A 162 -23.16 12.64 2.94
CA ALA A 162 -21.97 12.35 3.75
C ALA A 162 -20.74 13.12 3.21
N GLU A 163 -20.68 13.32 1.90
CA GLU A 163 -19.66 14.15 1.25
C GLU A 163 -19.73 15.62 1.68
N SER A 164 -20.92 16.23 1.76
CA SER A 164 -21.07 17.61 2.24
C SER A 164 -20.60 17.76 3.69
N PHE A 165 -20.84 16.73 4.50
CA PHE A 165 -20.35 16.67 5.88
C PHE A 165 -18.82 16.58 5.95
N GLU A 166 -18.20 15.76 5.09
CA GLU A 166 -16.75 15.67 4.96
C GLU A 166 -16.12 16.99 4.51
N GLN A 167 -16.70 17.62 3.48
CA GLN A 167 -16.26 18.91 2.95
C GLN A 167 -16.29 20.02 4.01
N ILE A 168 -17.31 20.05 4.87
CA ILE A 168 -17.37 20.94 6.03
C ILE A 168 -16.13 20.75 6.93
N TYR A 169 -15.78 19.52 7.28
CA TYR A 169 -14.62 19.25 8.13
C TYR A 169 -13.29 19.55 7.45
N ARG A 170 -13.17 19.29 6.14
CA ARG A 170 -11.99 19.70 5.35
C ARG A 170 -11.82 21.21 5.34
N PHE A 171 -12.89 21.97 5.16
CA PHE A 171 -12.86 23.44 5.25
C PHE A 171 -12.42 23.92 6.64
N ARG A 172 -12.97 23.33 7.71
CA ARG A 172 -12.60 23.63 9.10
C ARG A 172 -11.12 23.36 9.38
N MET A 173 -10.57 22.25 8.89
CA MET A 173 -9.15 21.92 9.01
C MET A 173 -8.21 22.89 8.29
N ILE A 174 -8.71 23.67 7.33
CA ILE A 174 -7.95 24.74 6.67
C ILE A 174 -8.03 26.01 7.51
N ILE A 175 -9.24 26.45 7.88
CA ILE A 175 -9.46 27.78 8.45
C ILE A 175 -9.10 27.86 9.94
N GLU A 176 -9.51 26.89 10.76
CA GLU A 176 -9.36 27.02 12.22
C GLU A 176 -7.90 26.98 12.68
N PRO A 177 -7.04 26.05 12.17
CA PRO A 177 -5.62 26.06 12.51
C PRO A 177 -4.88 27.28 11.96
N ALA A 178 -5.26 27.77 10.78
CA ALA A 178 -4.67 28.95 10.17
C ALA A 178 -5.01 30.21 10.98
N GLY A 179 -6.25 30.32 11.47
CA GLY A 179 -6.70 31.43 12.30
C GLY A 179 -5.87 31.67 13.56
N MET A 180 -5.33 30.61 14.16
CA MET A 180 -4.41 30.71 15.32
C MET A 180 -3.02 31.23 14.96
N LEU A 181 -2.63 31.09 13.70
CA LEU A 181 -1.33 31.50 13.16
C LEU A 181 -1.41 32.87 12.45
N GLU A 182 -2.60 33.47 12.37
CA GLU A 182 -2.77 34.81 11.82
C GLU A 182 -1.92 35.82 12.61
N PRO A 183 -1.20 36.75 11.94
CA PRO A 183 -0.39 37.76 12.62
C PRO A 183 -1.20 38.65 13.58
N THR A 184 -2.51 38.75 13.36
CA THR A 184 -3.47 39.50 14.17
C THR A 184 -4.07 38.70 15.33
N PHE A 185 -3.70 37.42 15.50
CA PHE A 185 -4.16 36.60 16.61
C PHE A 185 -3.70 37.20 17.95
N ARG A 186 -4.62 37.43 18.88
CA ARG A 186 -4.33 37.98 20.21
C ARG A 186 -4.96 37.11 21.29
N LEU A 187 -4.13 36.57 22.17
CA LEU A 187 -4.59 35.81 23.33
C LEU A 187 -5.37 36.70 24.29
N ASP A 188 -6.55 36.24 24.70
CA ASP A 188 -7.33 36.82 25.77
C ASP A 188 -7.54 35.77 26.87
N LEU A 189 -6.82 35.92 27.97
CA LEU A 189 -6.84 34.96 29.08
C LEU A 189 -8.22 34.83 29.73
N ARG A 190 -9.08 35.86 29.65
CA ARG A 190 -10.45 35.77 30.17
C ARG A 190 -11.30 34.85 29.30
N VAL A 191 -11.18 35.00 27.97
CA VAL A 191 -11.85 34.13 27.00
C VAL A 191 -11.39 32.68 27.17
N LEU A 192 -10.07 32.44 27.32
CA LEU A 192 -9.56 31.08 27.55
C LEU A 192 -10.09 30.48 28.86
N ALA A 193 -10.14 31.26 29.95
CA ALA A 193 -10.70 30.80 31.23
C ALA A 193 -12.21 30.48 31.13
N ASP A 194 -12.98 31.25 30.37
CA ASP A 194 -14.41 30.98 30.13
C ASP A 194 -14.64 29.72 29.30
N LEU A 195 -13.82 29.53 28.26
CA LEU A 195 -13.83 28.30 27.46
C LEU A 195 -13.46 27.09 28.30
N ARG A 196 -12.40 27.18 29.12
CA ARG A 196 -11.95 26.13 30.04
C ARG A 196 -13.06 25.71 31.00
N ARG A 197 -13.64 26.67 31.74
CA ARG A 197 -14.75 26.41 32.67
C ARG A 197 -15.95 25.75 32.00
N THR A 198 -16.18 26.07 30.73
CA THR A 198 -17.26 25.43 29.96
C THR A 198 -16.93 23.98 29.64
N GLN A 199 -15.69 23.66 29.23
CA GLN A 199 -15.29 22.27 28.97
C GLN A 199 -15.23 21.41 30.24
N GLU A 200 -14.78 21.99 31.37
CA GLU A 200 -14.74 21.30 32.67
C GLU A 200 -16.16 20.93 33.15
N ARG A 201 -17.11 21.88 33.12
CA ARG A 201 -18.52 21.59 33.46
C ARG A 201 -19.16 20.53 32.56
N MET A 202 -18.81 20.54 31.27
CA MET A 202 -19.21 19.49 30.32
C MET A 202 -18.76 18.10 30.81
N LEU A 203 -17.50 17.96 31.22
CA LEU A 203 -16.95 16.71 31.75
C LEU A 203 -17.49 16.34 33.15
N GLU A 204 -17.80 17.32 33.99
CA GLU A 204 -18.28 17.12 35.37
C GLU A 204 -19.76 16.71 35.47
N GLY A 205 -20.52 16.79 34.37
CA GLY A 205 -21.88 16.23 34.33
C GLY A 205 -22.84 16.84 33.32
N ASP A 206 -22.50 17.97 32.68
CA ASP A 206 -23.40 18.61 31.72
C ASP A 206 -23.61 17.75 30.46
N ILE A 207 -22.60 16.95 30.04
CA ILE A 207 -22.76 15.95 28.97
C ILE A 207 -23.89 14.98 29.27
N ALA A 208 -24.15 14.63 30.52
CA ALA A 208 -25.24 13.72 30.93
C ALA A 208 -26.59 14.43 31.11
N ARG A 209 -26.59 15.74 31.42
CA ARG A 209 -27.80 16.47 31.84
C ARG A 209 -28.41 17.36 30.77
N LEU A 210 -27.59 17.98 29.92
CA LEU A 210 -28.06 18.98 28.96
C LEU A 210 -28.72 18.32 27.73
N PRO A 211 -29.67 19.02 27.08
CA PRO A 211 -30.23 18.60 25.79
C PRO A 211 -29.17 18.70 24.69
N ALA A 212 -29.30 17.86 23.64
CA ALA A 212 -28.36 17.78 22.53
C ALA A 212 -28.05 19.14 21.87
N GLU A 213 -29.06 20.00 21.73
CA GLU A 213 -28.92 21.36 21.19
C GLU A 213 -27.87 22.18 21.96
N ARG A 214 -27.96 22.19 23.29
CA ARG A 214 -27.03 22.93 24.16
C ARG A 214 -25.63 22.33 24.14
N LEU A 215 -25.54 21.00 24.04
CA LEU A 215 -24.25 20.30 23.95
C LEU A 215 -23.51 20.64 22.64
N LEU A 216 -24.23 20.64 21.52
CA LEU A 216 -23.67 20.99 20.20
C LEU A 216 -23.33 22.48 20.10
N GLU A 217 -24.13 23.34 20.71
CA GLU A 217 -23.87 24.79 20.81
C GLU A 217 -22.59 25.07 21.59
N ASN A 218 -22.43 24.48 22.79
CA ASN A 218 -21.22 24.61 23.60
C ASN A 218 -19.97 24.14 22.83
N GLY A 219 -20.10 23.05 22.07
CA GLY A 219 -19.01 22.56 21.22
C GLY A 219 -18.64 23.54 20.09
N ALA A 220 -19.60 24.25 19.51
CA ALA A 220 -19.35 25.22 18.44
C ALA A 220 -18.75 26.54 18.94
N ILE A 221 -19.22 27.04 20.10
CA ILE A 221 -18.73 28.28 20.73
C ILE A 221 -17.22 28.23 20.94
N PHE A 222 -16.68 27.08 21.36
CA PHE A 222 -15.23 26.91 21.53
C PHE A 222 -14.43 27.28 20.27
N HIS A 223 -14.84 26.73 19.13
CA HIS A 223 -14.16 26.96 17.85
C HIS A 223 -14.40 28.39 17.33
N GLU A 224 -15.61 28.90 17.49
CA GLU A 224 -16.00 30.25 17.06
C GLU A 224 -15.22 31.32 17.84
N GLU A 225 -15.09 31.20 19.16
CA GLU A 225 -14.34 32.14 20.00
C GLU A 225 -12.84 32.11 19.73
N LEU A 226 -12.24 30.92 19.56
CA LEU A 226 -10.82 30.84 19.19
C LEU A 226 -10.56 31.49 17.83
N LEU A 227 -11.44 31.31 16.85
CA LEU A 227 -11.28 31.95 15.54
C LEU A 227 -11.56 33.46 15.59
N ARG A 228 -12.42 33.94 16.50
CA ARG A 228 -12.62 35.37 16.76
C ARG A 228 -11.33 36.05 17.23
N LEU A 229 -10.51 35.36 18.03
CA LEU A 229 -9.21 35.87 18.49
C LEU A 229 -8.20 36.10 17.36
N SER A 230 -8.40 35.52 16.17
CA SER A 230 -7.58 35.80 14.98
C SER A 230 -7.62 37.26 14.54
N GLY A 231 -8.65 38.02 14.93
CA GLY A 231 -8.88 39.39 14.44
C GLY A 231 -9.36 39.46 12.98
N ASN A 232 -9.60 38.31 12.32
CA ASN A 232 -10.09 38.24 10.95
C ASN A 232 -11.62 37.98 10.92
N PRO A 233 -12.46 39.00 10.65
CA PRO A 233 -13.92 38.85 10.70
C PRO A 233 -14.45 37.92 9.61
N PHE A 234 -13.76 37.78 8.47
CA PHE A 234 -14.16 36.89 7.38
C PHE A 234 -13.98 35.42 7.77
N MET A 235 -12.84 35.06 8.37
CA MET A 235 -12.61 33.70 8.87
C MET A 235 -13.64 33.34 9.95
N HIS A 236 -13.82 34.22 10.94
CA HIS A 236 -14.78 34.01 12.02
C HIS A 236 -16.22 33.82 11.47
N MET A 237 -16.69 34.73 10.62
CA MET A 237 -18.05 34.65 10.07
C MET A 237 -18.25 33.43 9.17
N SER A 238 -17.21 32.99 8.46
CA SER A 238 -17.27 31.77 7.64
C SER A 238 -17.45 30.52 8.50
N LEU A 239 -16.70 30.41 9.60
CA LEU A 239 -16.86 29.28 10.53
C LEU A 239 -18.24 29.28 11.20
N VAL A 240 -18.75 30.45 11.63
CA VAL A 240 -20.09 30.57 12.24
C VAL A 240 -21.17 30.06 11.28
N ARG A 241 -21.10 30.39 9.99
CA ARG A 241 -22.03 29.88 8.96
C ARG A 241 -21.92 28.36 8.81
N VAL A 242 -20.70 27.85 8.70
CA VAL A 242 -20.43 26.41 8.56
C VAL A 242 -20.91 25.62 9.78
N ASN A 243 -20.67 26.12 10.99
CA ASN A 243 -21.14 25.48 12.22
C ASN A 243 -22.67 25.49 12.35
N ARG A 244 -23.36 26.55 11.91
CA ARG A 244 -24.83 26.57 11.85
C ARG A 244 -25.38 25.48 10.93
N MET A 245 -24.80 25.34 9.74
CA MET A 245 -25.17 24.29 8.79
C MET A 245 -24.86 22.88 9.33
N ARG A 246 -23.71 22.71 9.97
CA ARG A 246 -23.31 21.45 10.62
C ARG A 246 -24.28 21.04 11.74
N ARG A 247 -24.72 21.98 12.59
CA ARG A 247 -25.69 21.70 13.67
C ARG A 247 -27.04 21.20 13.13
N LEU A 248 -27.46 21.70 11.97
CA LEU A 248 -28.65 21.21 11.27
C LEU A 248 -28.51 19.72 10.90
N MET A 249 -27.36 19.32 10.37
CA MET A 249 -27.07 17.93 9.99
C MET A 249 -26.92 17.00 11.21
N GLU A 250 -26.28 17.48 12.28
CA GLU A 250 -26.00 16.69 13.48
C GLU A 250 -27.22 16.47 14.38
N TYR A 251 -28.33 17.16 14.12
CA TYR A 251 -29.59 17.02 14.88
C TYR A 251 -30.28 15.67 14.67
N GLN A 252 -29.99 14.97 13.57
CA GLN A 252 -30.62 13.69 13.19
C GLN A 252 -29.88 12.44 13.66
N ALA A 253 -28.63 12.57 14.11
CA ALA A 253 -27.82 11.44 14.55
C ALA A 253 -28.00 11.23 16.05
N ASP A 254 -28.10 9.98 16.51
CA ASP A 254 -27.97 9.66 17.93
C ASP A 254 -26.69 10.32 18.47
N LEU A 255 -26.88 11.32 19.33
CA LEU A 255 -25.78 12.10 19.89
C LEU A 255 -24.96 11.18 20.80
N ASP A 256 -23.87 10.65 20.26
CA ASP A 256 -22.92 9.83 21.01
C ASP A 256 -22.20 10.68 22.05
N ARG A 257 -22.71 10.61 23.29
CA ARG A 257 -22.21 11.39 24.42
C ARG A 257 -20.77 11.05 24.78
N ASN A 258 -20.27 9.86 24.46
CA ASN A 258 -18.87 9.52 24.68
C ASN A 258 -17.93 10.34 23.79
N ARG A 259 -18.37 10.74 22.59
CA ARG A 259 -17.58 11.61 21.69
C ARG A 259 -17.41 13.01 22.26
N LEU A 260 -18.40 13.51 23.00
CA LEU A 260 -18.32 14.83 23.64
C LEU A 260 -17.27 14.85 24.76
N THR A 261 -17.07 13.74 25.47
CA THR A 261 -16.00 13.60 26.46
C THR A 261 -14.63 13.74 25.81
N VAL A 262 -14.41 13.06 24.68
CA VAL A 262 -13.15 13.16 23.90
C VAL A 262 -12.96 14.58 23.38
N GLN A 263 -14.00 15.19 22.82
CA GLN A 263 -13.97 16.58 22.36
C GLN A 263 -13.57 17.56 23.47
N CYS A 264 -14.19 17.47 24.66
CA CYS A 264 -13.86 18.37 25.77
C CYS A 264 -12.41 18.16 26.25
N THR A 265 -11.93 16.92 26.23
CA THR A 265 -10.53 16.59 26.57
C THR A 265 -9.55 17.19 25.55
N ASP A 266 -9.84 17.04 24.25
CA ASP A 266 -9.03 17.62 23.17
C ASP A 266 -9.02 19.16 23.25
N HIS A 267 -10.18 19.77 23.54
CA HIS A 267 -10.30 21.22 23.76
C HIS A 267 -9.43 21.70 24.93
N LEU A 268 -9.45 21.01 26.07
CA LEU A 268 -8.63 21.38 27.23
C LEU A 268 -7.13 21.32 26.91
N ARG A 269 -6.68 20.30 26.16
CA ARG A 269 -5.27 20.22 25.71
C ARG A 269 -4.87 21.39 24.82
N ILE A 270 -5.75 21.81 23.90
CA ILE A 270 -5.52 23.00 23.06
C ILE A 270 -5.39 24.24 23.94
N LEU A 271 -6.26 24.40 24.94
CA LEU A 271 -6.20 25.53 25.88
C LEU A 271 -4.89 25.53 26.70
N ASP A 272 -4.43 24.38 27.18
CA ASP A 272 -3.17 24.28 27.96
C ASP A 272 -1.96 24.80 27.17
N VAL A 273 -1.91 24.51 25.87
CA VAL A 273 -0.84 24.92 24.96
C VAL A 273 -0.99 26.40 24.56
N LEU A 274 -2.22 26.88 24.36
CA LEU A 274 -2.50 28.30 24.11
C LEU A 274 -2.13 29.19 25.30
N GLU A 275 -2.36 28.74 26.53
CA GLU A 275 -1.96 29.44 27.76
C GLU A 275 -0.45 29.58 27.90
N ARG A 276 0.33 28.68 27.27
CA ARG A 276 1.79 28.75 27.17
C ARG A 276 2.28 29.57 25.96
N ASN A 277 1.34 30.13 25.18
CA ASN A 277 1.60 30.88 23.95
C ASN A 277 2.33 30.06 22.85
N GLU A 278 2.10 28.74 22.81
CA GLU A 278 2.68 27.82 21.82
C GLU A 278 1.74 27.66 20.61
N LEU A 279 1.61 28.72 19.79
CA LEU A 279 0.59 28.79 18.73
C LEU A 279 0.71 27.71 17.65
N LEU A 280 1.93 27.28 17.31
CA LEU A 280 2.17 26.24 16.30
C LEU A 280 1.65 24.87 16.78
N GLU A 281 1.93 24.54 18.04
CA GLU A 281 1.47 23.32 18.70
C GLU A 281 -0.06 23.34 18.86
N ALA A 282 -0.64 24.48 19.26
CA ALA A 282 -2.09 24.65 19.36
C ALA A 282 -2.80 24.48 18.00
N SER A 283 -2.21 25.04 16.94
CA SER A 283 -2.69 24.88 15.55
C SER A 283 -2.65 23.42 15.11
N TYR A 284 -1.57 22.68 15.44
CA TYR A 284 -1.47 21.24 15.19
C TYR A 284 -2.55 20.45 15.95
N LEU A 285 -2.72 20.71 17.26
CA LEU A 285 -3.72 20.03 18.08
C LEU A 285 -5.15 20.33 17.60
N MET A 286 -5.44 21.55 17.14
CA MET A 286 -6.72 21.90 16.53
C MET A 286 -6.97 21.10 15.25
N ARG A 287 -5.97 20.97 14.37
CA ARG A 287 -6.09 20.13 13.17
C ARG A 287 -6.33 18.65 13.52
N GLN A 288 -5.61 18.12 14.51
CA GLN A 288 -5.77 16.74 14.97
C GLN A 288 -7.16 16.50 15.56
N HIS A 289 -7.66 17.43 16.37
CA HIS A 289 -9.01 17.40 16.94
C HIS A 289 -10.09 17.33 15.85
N LEU A 290 -10.00 18.21 14.85
CA LEU A 290 -10.94 18.25 13.72
C LEU A 290 -10.89 16.99 12.86
N SER A 291 -9.70 16.49 12.56
CA SER A 291 -9.49 15.23 11.82
C SER A 291 -10.05 14.02 12.58
N GLY A 292 -9.76 13.93 13.89
CA GLY A 292 -10.29 12.88 14.75
C GLY A 292 -11.81 12.95 14.89
N ALA A 293 -12.38 14.15 14.96
CA ALA A 293 -13.83 14.35 15.00
C ALA A 293 -14.50 13.92 13.68
N LEU A 294 -13.88 14.15 12.53
CA LEU A 294 -14.36 13.63 11.25
C LEU A 294 -14.31 12.10 11.21
N ALA A 295 -13.17 11.50 11.56
CA ALA A 295 -12.99 10.04 11.54
C ALA A 295 -14.01 9.30 12.43
N ARG A 296 -14.32 9.85 13.62
CA ARG A 296 -15.33 9.29 14.53
C ARG A 296 -16.76 9.39 13.97
N LYS A 297 -17.06 10.46 13.22
CA LYS A 297 -18.40 10.72 12.66
C LYS A 297 -18.64 10.06 11.31
N MET A 298 -17.59 9.85 10.54
CA MET A 298 -17.59 9.11 9.29
C MET A 298 -16.54 7.99 9.36
N PRO A 299 -16.88 6.84 9.97
CA PRO A 299 -16.00 5.69 9.94
C PRO A 299 -15.92 5.20 8.49
N THR A 300 -14.80 5.46 7.82
CA THR A 300 -14.44 4.72 6.62
C THR A 300 -14.21 3.26 7.03
N THR A 301 -14.53 2.30 6.17
CA THR A 301 -14.30 0.85 6.40
C THR A 301 -12.83 0.47 6.53
N THR A 302 -11.92 1.44 6.47
CA THR A 302 -10.52 1.29 6.86
C THR A 302 -10.40 1.24 8.39
N PRO A 303 -9.71 0.26 8.98
CA PRO A 303 -9.51 0.19 10.42
C PRO A 303 -8.92 1.49 10.96
N GLU A 304 -9.51 1.97 12.06
CA GLU A 304 -9.28 3.29 12.62
C GLU A 304 -7.79 3.63 12.76
N PRO A 305 -7.31 4.74 12.15
CA PRO A 305 -5.97 5.27 12.39
C PRO A 305 -5.68 5.50 13.90
N ALA A 306 -6.72 5.76 14.69
CA ALA A 306 -6.63 5.96 16.14
C ALA A 306 -6.34 4.65 16.90
N ALA A 307 -6.98 3.53 16.53
CA ALA A 307 -6.74 2.23 17.15
C ALA A 307 -5.32 1.73 16.82
N GLY A 308 -4.91 1.86 15.56
CA GLY A 308 -3.55 1.52 15.11
C GLY A 308 -2.47 2.33 15.83
N ARG A 309 -2.64 3.66 15.92
CA ARG A 309 -1.74 4.53 16.68
C ARG A 309 -1.66 4.13 18.16
N THR A 310 -2.81 3.87 18.79
CA THR A 310 -2.86 3.45 20.20
C THR A 310 -2.12 2.13 20.39
N ALA A 311 -2.31 1.17 19.48
CA ALA A 311 -1.61 -0.11 19.52
C ALA A 311 -0.09 0.03 19.34
N LEU A 312 0.37 0.91 18.45
CA LEU A 312 1.80 1.18 18.25
C LEU A 312 2.43 1.85 19.49
N LEU A 313 1.76 2.80 20.12
CA LEU A 313 2.26 3.43 21.35
C LEU A 313 2.31 2.43 22.51
N ALA A 314 1.26 1.61 22.68
CA ALA A 314 1.22 0.56 23.70
C ALA A 314 2.28 -0.54 23.47
N TRP A 315 2.69 -0.76 22.21
CA TRP A 315 3.74 -1.73 21.87
C TRP A 315 5.09 -1.35 22.49
N LEU A 316 5.38 -0.05 22.66
CA LEU A 316 6.62 0.41 23.28
C LEU A 316 6.75 -0.03 24.76
N ASP A 317 5.63 -0.10 25.48
CA ASP A 317 5.59 -0.59 26.86
C ASP A 317 5.54 -2.13 26.92
N ARG A 318 4.86 -2.74 25.96
CA ARG A 318 4.70 -4.21 25.85
C ARG A 318 4.86 -4.64 24.39
N PRO A 319 6.02 -5.22 24.00
CA PRO A 319 6.39 -5.47 22.60
C PRO A 319 5.69 -6.70 22.00
N GLN A 320 4.37 -6.71 22.11
CA GLN A 320 3.43 -7.70 21.59
C GLN A 320 2.10 -7.00 21.34
N SER A 321 1.59 -7.11 20.11
CA SER A 321 0.27 -6.61 19.78
C SER A 321 -0.43 -7.56 18.83
N GLN A 322 -1.76 -7.58 18.90
CA GLN A 322 -2.63 -8.35 18.02
C GLN A 322 -3.48 -7.44 17.14
N ALA A 323 -3.32 -6.12 17.29
CA ALA A 323 -4.05 -5.10 16.56
C ALA A 323 -3.58 -5.01 15.10
N GLU A 324 -4.50 -4.60 14.24
CA GLU A 324 -4.25 -4.34 12.83
C GLU A 324 -3.92 -2.86 12.61
N ILE A 325 -2.99 -2.61 11.69
CA ILE A 325 -2.61 -1.29 11.21
C ILE A 325 -2.71 -1.28 9.68
N ALA A 326 -3.22 -0.16 9.16
CA ALA A 326 -3.17 0.13 7.74
C ALA A 326 -1.80 0.73 7.39
N PHE A 327 -1.13 0.15 6.41
CA PHE A 327 0.14 0.65 5.87
C PHE A 327 -0.02 1.01 4.39
N LEU A 328 0.21 2.28 4.07
CA LEU A 328 0.26 2.75 2.69
C LEU A 328 1.70 3.20 2.37
N PRO A 329 2.42 2.50 1.48
CA PRO A 329 3.79 2.87 1.13
C PRO A 329 3.83 4.18 0.34
N SER A 330 5.03 4.77 0.19
CA SER A 330 5.24 5.93 -0.68
C SER A 330 5.33 5.55 -2.15
N ARG A 331 5.71 4.31 -2.48
CA ARG A 331 5.87 3.82 -3.87
C ARG A 331 5.79 2.29 -3.97
N VAL A 332 5.71 1.80 -5.21
CA VAL A 332 5.69 0.37 -5.55
C VAL A 332 6.81 0.06 -6.56
N LEU A 333 7.47 -1.09 -6.40
CA LEU A 333 8.52 -1.56 -7.30
C LEU A 333 8.18 -2.95 -7.84
N MET A 334 8.25 -3.14 -9.15
CA MET A 334 7.95 -4.42 -9.78
C MET A 334 9.06 -4.85 -10.74
N HIS A 335 8.94 -6.08 -11.24
CA HIS A 335 9.79 -6.58 -12.33
C HIS A 335 8.92 -7.18 -13.45
N ASP A 336 9.50 -7.36 -14.63
CA ASP A 336 8.76 -7.66 -15.87
C ASP A 336 7.91 -8.95 -15.83
N THR A 337 8.31 -9.97 -15.06
CA THR A 337 7.56 -11.24 -14.97
C THR A 337 6.41 -11.21 -13.97
N THR A 338 6.34 -10.23 -13.06
CA THR A 338 5.18 -9.98 -12.18
C THR A 338 4.34 -8.79 -12.66
N CYS A 339 4.97 -7.80 -13.29
CA CYS A 339 4.30 -6.69 -13.98
C CYS A 339 3.45 -7.18 -15.16
N GLY A 340 3.93 -8.14 -15.97
CA GLY A 340 3.17 -8.70 -17.08
C GLY A 340 1.73 -9.13 -16.72
N PRO A 341 1.52 -10.07 -15.78
CA PRO A 341 0.18 -10.47 -15.37
C PRO A 341 -0.62 -9.35 -14.68
N ALA A 342 0.01 -8.48 -13.88
CA ALA A 342 -0.68 -7.36 -13.26
C ALA A 342 -1.21 -6.35 -14.29
N LEU A 343 -0.41 -6.02 -15.32
CA LEU A 343 -0.84 -5.17 -16.42
C LEU A 343 -1.97 -5.81 -17.22
N VAL A 344 -1.97 -7.14 -17.39
CA VAL A 344 -3.07 -7.87 -18.03
C VAL A 344 -4.36 -7.73 -17.22
N ASP A 345 -4.28 -7.79 -15.89
CA ASP A 345 -5.42 -7.59 -15.01
C ASP A 345 -5.92 -6.14 -15.08
N ILE A 346 -5.03 -5.14 -15.02
CA ILE A 346 -5.37 -3.72 -15.17
C ILE A 346 -6.04 -3.43 -16.52
N ALA A 347 -5.46 -3.93 -17.61
CA ALA A 347 -6.01 -3.76 -18.96
C ALA A 347 -7.41 -4.39 -19.10
N ALA A 348 -7.61 -5.55 -18.46
CA ALA A 348 -8.89 -6.26 -18.47
C ALA A 348 -9.94 -5.57 -17.59
N MET A 349 -9.55 -5.07 -16.42
CA MET A 349 -10.40 -4.25 -15.55
C MET A 349 -10.81 -2.95 -16.24
N ARG A 350 -9.91 -2.30 -17.00
CA ARG A 350 -10.26 -1.14 -17.85
C ARG A 350 -11.29 -1.50 -18.92
N SER A 351 -11.15 -2.68 -19.55
CA SER A 351 -12.15 -3.17 -20.50
C SER A 351 -13.51 -3.43 -19.80
N ALA A 352 -13.51 -4.02 -18.60
CA ALA A 352 -14.72 -4.27 -17.83
C ALA A 352 -15.42 -2.97 -17.41
N LEU A 353 -14.68 -1.93 -16.99
CA LEU A 353 -15.21 -0.61 -16.70
C LEU A 353 -15.89 0.02 -17.92
N ALA A 354 -15.21 0.01 -19.07
CA ALA A 354 -15.74 0.55 -20.32
C ALA A 354 -17.00 -0.20 -20.79
N GLU A 355 -17.01 -1.53 -20.67
CA GLU A 355 -18.18 -2.38 -20.99
C GLU A 355 -19.37 -2.12 -20.05
N ALA A 356 -19.10 -1.74 -18.80
CA ALA A 356 -20.10 -1.32 -17.82
C ALA A 356 -20.52 0.17 -17.96
N GLY A 357 -19.98 0.90 -18.94
CA GLY A 357 -20.32 2.30 -19.21
C GLY A 357 -19.56 3.33 -18.36
N HIS A 358 -18.51 2.93 -17.66
CA HIS A 358 -17.62 3.81 -16.89
C HIS A 358 -16.38 4.22 -17.69
N ASP A 359 -15.75 5.33 -17.32
CA ASP A 359 -14.48 5.76 -17.91
C ASP A 359 -13.33 4.82 -17.48
N PRO A 360 -12.64 4.13 -18.39
CA PRO A 360 -11.52 3.24 -18.06
C PRO A 360 -10.32 3.98 -17.46
N THR A 361 -10.17 5.29 -17.66
CA THR A 361 -9.05 6.07 -17.13
C THR A 361 -9.12 6.26 -15.61
N LEU A 362 -10.29 6.06 -15.00
CA LEU A 362 -10.49 6.06 -13.54
C LEU A 362 -9.62 5.01 -12.84
N LEU A 363 -9.34 3.90 -13.52
CA LEU A 363 -8.42 2.88 -13.03
C LEU A 363 -7.00 3.29 -13.40
N ASN A 364 -6.37 4.07 -12.51
CA ASN A 364 -4.98 4.51 -12.65
C ASN A 364 -4.22 4.42 -11.32
N PRO A 365 -2.92 4.05 -11.33
CA PRO A 365 -2.11 4.08 -10.12
C PRO A 365 -2.10 5.46 -9.44
N VAL A 366 -2.27 5.46 -8.12
CA VAL A 366 -2.21 6.67 -7.27
C VAL A 366 -0.85 6.85 -6.60
N LEU A 367 -0.02 5.79 -6.58
CA LEU A 367 1.35 5.83 -6.11
C LEU A 367 2.32 5.73 -7.30
N PRO A 368 3.55 6.26 -7.19
CA PRO A 368 4.63 5.96 -8.14
C PRO A 368 4.92 4.47 -8.23
N VAL A 369 5.04 3.98 -9.46
CA VAL A 369 5.29 2.58 -9.79
C VAL A 369 6.45 2.50 -10.76
N ASP A 370 7.54 1.87 -10.35
CA ASP A 370 8.68 1.59 -11.21
C ASP A 370 8.75 0.08 -11.50
N VAL A 371 9.06 -0.28 -12.74
CA VAL A 371 9.19 -1.66 -13.19
C VAL A 371 10.55 -1.85 -13.84
N SER A 372 11.34 -2.82 -13.36
CA SER A 372 12.56 -3.23 -14.05
C SER A 372 12.29 -4.40 -15.02
N THR A 373 12.92 -4.38 -16.19
CA THR A 373 13.00 -5.56 -17.07
C THR A 373 14.34 -6.26 -16.93
N ASP A 374 14.43 -7.18 -15.97
CA ASP A 374 15.64 -7.85 -15.52
C ASP A 374 15.46 -9.37 -15.35
N HIS A 375 14.23 -9.89 -15.33
CA HIS A 375 13.93 -11.32 -15.17
C HIS A 375 13.80 -12.07 -16.51
N SER A 376 13.98 -11.38 -17.63
CA SER A 376 13.85 -11.95 -18.98
C SER A 376 15.14 -12.24 -19.72
N LEU A 377 16.26 -11.67 -19.27
CA LEU A 377 17.57 -11.87 -19.87
C LEU A 377 18.10 -13.29 -19.55
N ALA A 378 18.42 -14.04 -20.61
CA ALA A 378 19.02 -15.37 -20.52
C ALA A 378 20.50 -15.37 -20.93
N VAL A 379 21.29 -16.27 -20.34
CA VAL A 379 22.72 -16.43 -20.63
C VAL A 379 22.94 -17.36 -21.83
N ASP A 380 22.57 -16.90 -23.03
CA ASP A 380 22.73 -17.65 -24.29
C ASP A 380 24.20 -17.66 -24.75
N ALA A 381 24.84 -16.48 -24.72
CA ALA A 381 26.27 -16.27 -24.97
C ALA A 381 26.99 -15.98 -23.64
N TYR A 382 28.19 -16.53 -23.49
CA TYR A 382 28.97 -16.54 -22.25
C TYR A 382 30.46 -16.75 -22.53
N ALA A 383 31.31 -16.66 -21.50
CA ALA A 383 32.75 -16.90 -21.56
C ALA A 383 33.54 -16.13 -22.65
N ARG A 384 33.03 -14.99 -23.11
CA ARG A 384 33.67 -14.17 -24.16
C ARG A 384 33.30 -12.69 -24.08
N PRO A 385 34.16 -11.78 -24.58
CA PRO A 385 33.79 -10.40 -24.84
C PRO A 385 32.59 -10.29 -25.80
N GLY A 386 31.74 -9.27 -25.60
CA GLY A 386 30.59 -9.00 -26.47
C GLY A 386 29.39 -9.95 -26.28
N ALA A 387 29.41 -10.84 -25.28
CA ALA A 387 28.28 -11.73 -24.95
C ALA A 387 26.98 -10.96 -24.71
N MET A 388 27.04 -9.84 -23.97
CA MET A 388 25.90 -8.95 -23.70
C MET A 388 25.13 -8.53 -24.95
N ALA A 389 25.82 -8.14 -26.03
CA ALA A 389 25.16 -7.67 -27.25
C ALA A 389 24.37 -8.78 -27.97
N VAL A 390 24.76 -10.04 -27.80
CA VAL A 390 24.04 -11.21 -28.33
C VAL A 390 22.83 -11.49 -27.44
N ASN A 391 23.02 -11.52 -26.12
CA ASN A 391 21.95 -11.86 -25.17
C ASN A 391 20.82 -10.82 -25.19
N ILE A 392 21.13 -9.51 -25.18
CA ILE A 392 20.13 -8.44 -25.29
C ILE A 392 19.35 -8.54 -26.60
N ARG A 393 20.02 -8.84 -27.73
CA ARG A 393 19.33 -9.00 -29.01
C ARG A 393 18.35 -10.17 -29.00
N ASN A 394 18.76 -11.30 -28.43
CA ASN A 394 17.89 -12.47 -28.27
C ASN A 394 16.72 -12.17 -27.34
N GLU A 395 16.96 -11.42 -26.26
CA GLU A 395 15.94 -11.00 -25.32
C GLU A 395 14.86 -10.15 -25.99
N TYR A 396 15.23 -9.10 -26.74
CA TYR A 396 14.26 -8.28 -27.48
C TYR A 396 13.53 -9.08 -28.55
N ARG A 397 14.20 -10.00 -29.25
CA ARG A 397 13.55 -10.89 -30.23
C ARG A 397 12.47 -11.76 -29.57
N ARG A 398 12.77 -12.40 -28.43
CA ARG A 398 11.86 -13.31 -27.73
C ARG A 398 10.70 -12.58 -27.03
N ASN A 399 10.95 -11.40 -26.48
CA ASN A 399 10.00 -10.70 -25.61
C ASN A 399 9.36 -9.46 -26.24
N ALA A 400 9.54 -9.24 -27.56
CA ALA A 400 9.07 -8.05 -28.25
C ALA A 400 7.60 -7.70 -27.92
N GLU A 401 6.69 -8.67 -27.96
CA GLU A 401 5.27 -8.44 -27.67
C GLU A 401 5.02 -8.00 -26.22
N ARG A 402 5.66 -8.64 -25.24
CA ARG A 402 5.58 -8.25 -23.82
C ARG A 402 6.11 -6.84 -23.60
N TYR A 403 7.20 -6.49 -24.29
CA TYR A 403 7.80 -5.16 -24.18
C TYR A 403 6.94 -4.08 -24.82
N ARG A 404 6.27 -4.36 -25.95
CA ARG A 404 5.23 -3.46 -26.48
C ARG A 404 4.08 -3.26 -25.49
N PHE A 405 3.66 -4.32 -24.81
CA PHE A 405 2.61 -4.24 -23.79
C PHE A 405 3.03 -3.41 -22.56
N MET A 406 4.26 -3.59 -22.07
CA MET A 406 4.82 -2.78 -20.98
C MET A 406 5.03 -1.31 -21.40
N LYS A 407 5.43 -1.07 -22.64
CA LYS A 407 5.53 0.28 -23.19
C LYS A 407 4.15 0.95 -23.32
N TRP A 408 3.11 0.21 -23.70
CA TRP A 408 1.72 0.69 -23.66
C TRP A 408 1.34 1.18 -22.26
N ALA A 409 1.70 0.44 -21.21
CA ALA A 409 1.42 0.84 -19.84
C ALA A 409 2.11 2.15 -19.46
N THR A 410 3.38 2.33 -19.83
CA THR A 410 4.10 3.61 -19.63
C THR A 410 3.44 4.77 -20.38
N ASN A 411 2.88 4.52 -21.57
CA ASN A 411 2.19 5.54 -22.37
C ASN A 411 0.78 5.87 -21.84
N SER A 412 0.12 4.91 -21.17
CA SER A 412 -1.34 4.96 -20.91
C SER A 412 -1.73 5.02 -19.43
N LEU A 413 -0.77 4.80 -18.52
CA LEU A 413 -0.95 4.89 -17.07
C LEU A 413 -0.11 6.04 -16.53
N SER A 414 -0.71 6.95 -15.76
CA SER A 414 0.06 7.95 -15.02
C SER A 414 0.70 7.32 -13.77
N ASN A 415 1.84 7.87 -13.32
CA ASN A 415 2.66 7.34 -12.21
C ASN A 415 3.24 5.93 -12.45
N PHE A 416 3.27 5.44 -13.68
CA PHE A 416 3.78 4.11 -14.01
C PHE A 416 4.93 4.20 -15.00
N ARG A 417 6.09 3.62 -14.64
CA ARG A 417 7.29 3.66 -15.47
C ARG A 417 7.89 2.28 -15.62
N VAL A 418 8.20 1.90 -16.86
CA VAL A 418 9.00 0.70 -17.16
C VAL A 418 10.39 1.12 -17.60
N HIS A 419 11.40 0.64 -16.88
CA HIS A 419 12.81 0.76 -17.25
C HIS A 419 13.16 -0.36 -18.24
N PRO A 420 13.73 -0.03 -19.42
CA PRO A 420 13.94 -0.98 -20.50
C PRO A 420 15.04 -2.02 -20.22
N PRO A 421 15.09 -3.12 -21.00
CA PRO A 421 16.10 -4.16 -20.78
C PRO A 421 17.52 -3.61 -20.88
N GLY A 422 18.35 -3.98 -19.91
CA GLY A 422 19.72 -3.50 -19.75
C GLY A 422 19.90 -2.34 -18.77
N THR A 423 18.84 -1.84 -18.13
CA THR A 423 18.95 -0.82 -17.06
C THR A 423 19.47 -1.36 -15.74
N GLY A 424 19.53 -2.68 -15.53
CA GLY A 424 20.01 -3.28 -14.28
C GLY A 424 18.93 -4.02 -13.50
N ILE A 425 19.36 -4.73 -12.47
CA ILE A 425 18.49 -5.51 -11.58
C ILE A 425 17.68 -4.55 -10.71
N MET A 426 16.38 -4.82 -10.51
CA MET A 426 15.42 -3.93 -9.85
C MET A 426 15.92 -3.41 -8.49
N HIS A 427 16.55 -4.26 -7.68
CA HIS A 427 17.01 -3.91 -6.34
C HIS A 427 18.24 -3.01 -6.38
N THR A 428 19.14 -3.23 -7.33
CA THR A 428 20.30 -2.37 -7.56
C THR A 428 19.86 -1.02 -8.13
N LEU A 429 18.97 -1.02 -9.13
CA LEU A 429 18.33 0.19 -9.66
C LEU A 429 17.63 0.99 -8.54
N ASN A 430 16.97 0.30 -7.62
CA ASN A 430 16.32 0.93 -6.48
C ASN A 430 17.34 1.62 -5.56
N LEU A 431 18.39 0.91 -5.13
CA LEU A 431 19.45 1.45 -4.27
C LEU A 431 20.20 2.62 -4.94
N GLU A 432 20.59 2.47 -6.20
CA GLU A 432 21.49 3.41 -6.88
C GLU A 432 20.77 4.58 -7.56
N ARG A 433 19.46 4.49 -7.83
CA ARG A 433 18.71 5.56 -8.51
C ARG A 433 17.41 5.95 -7.83
N LEU A 434 16.51 5.00 -7.54
CA LEU A 434 15.11 5.34 -7.19
C LEU A 434 14.89 5.73 -5.72
N ALA A 435 15.63 5.13 -4.79
CA ALA A 435 15.43 5.36 -3.37
C ALA A 435 15.86 6.77 -2.95
N THR A 436 15.01 7.39 -2.12
CA THR A 436 15.24 8.75 -1.61
C THR A 436 15.58 8.76 -0.13
N VAL A 437 15.28 7.67 0.61
CA VAL A 437 15.37 7.57 2.10
C VAL A 437 14.36 8.48 2.82
N VAL A 438 14.28 9.75 2.42
CA VAL A 438 13.26 10.71 2.82
C VAL A 438 12.69 11.34 1.56
N THR A 439 11.37 11.34 1.43
CA THR A 439 10.65 11.87 0.26
C THR A 439 9.67 12.96 0.67
N GLU A 440 9.31 13.82 -0.28
CA GLU A 440 8.25 14.81 -0.10
C GLU A 440 6.91 14.24 -0.61
N ARG A 441 5.85 14.42 0.18
CA ARG A 441 4.48 14.06 -0.18
C ARG A 441 3.51 15.07 0.44
N ASP A 442 2.66 15.67 -0.38
CA ASP A 442 1.63 16.63 0.05
C ASP A 442 2.20 17.81 0.88
N GLY A 443 3.41 18.27 0.56
CA GLY A 443 4.13 19.33 1.28
C GLY A 443 4.81 18.88 2.58
N TRP A 444 4.83 17.58 2.87
CA TRP A 444 5.48 16.98 4.04
C TRP A 444 6.70 16.16 3.64
N LEU A 445 7.76 16.23 4.44
CA LEU A 445 8.83 15.23 4.40
C LEU A 445 8.38 14.00 5.20
N ILE A 446 8.49 12.83 4.59
CA ILE A 446 8.18 11.54 5.19
C ILE A 446 9.28 10.52 4.86
N PRO A 447 9.44 9.43 5.64
CA PRO A 447 10.35 8.36 5.27
C PRO A 447 9.91 7.71 3.95
N ASP A 448 10.88 7.38 3.09
CA ASP A 448 10.63 6.53 1.93
C ASP A 448 10.27 5.12 2.41
N THR A 449 9.20 4.57 1.84
CA THR A 449 8.67 3.25 2.17
C THR A 449 8.21 2.55 0.90
N LEU A 450 8.45 1.25 0.80
CA LEU A 450 8.28 0.52 -0.44
C LEU A 450 7.64 -0.83 -0.20
N ILE A 451 6.75 -1.23 -1.10
CA ILE A 451 6.45 -2.65 -1.29
C ILE A 451 6.87 -3.03 -2.70
N GLY A 452 7.32 -4.27 -2.87
CA GLY A 452 7.71 -4.76 -4.19
C GLY A 452 7.16 -6.14 -4.49
N THR A 453 6.96 -6.43 -5.77
CA THR A 453 6.50 -7.77 -6.22
C THR A 453 7.61 -8.80 -6.32
N ASP A 454 8.74 -8.56 -5.64
CA ASP A 454 9.86 -9.49 -5.49
C ASP A 454 10.20 -9.69 -4.01
N SER A 455 10.60 -10.90 -3.64
CA SER A 455 10.90 -11.25 -2.25
C SER A 455 12.11 -10.49 -1.69
N HIS A 456 13.11 -10.16 -2.51
CA HIS A 456 14.35 -9.50 -2.09
C HIS A 456 14.24 -7.96 -2.05
N THR A 457 13.03 -7.41 -2.20
CA THR A 457 12.73 -5.99 -1.96
C THR A 457 13.33 -5.45 -0.65
N PRO A 458 13.40 -6.21 0.47
CA PRO A 458 14.11 -5.81 1.68
C PRO A 458 15.57 -5.37 1.51
N MET A 459 16.22 -5.61 0.36
CA MET A 459 17.57 -5.11 0.10
C MET A 459 17.71 -3.60 0.36
N ILE A 460 16.67 -2.81 0.06
CA ILE A 460 16.68 -1.36 0.28
C ILE A 460 16.71 -0.97 1.77
N ASN A 461 16.32 -1.90 2.65
CA ASN A 461 16.34 -1.68 4.08
C ASN A 461 17.77 -1.51 4.63
N GLY A 462 18.79 -1.93 3.87
CA GLY A 462 20.20 -1.70 4.20
C GLY A 462 20.60 -0.21 4.26
N ILE A 463 19.78 0.68 3.69
CA ILE A 463 19.95 2.14 3.74
C ILE A 463 18.81 2.85 4.49
N GLY A 464 18.01 2.13 5.27
CA GLY A 464 16.97 2.70 6.13
C GLY A 464 15.63 3.03 5.46
N VAL A 465 15.36 2.48 4.27
CA VAL A 465 14.03 2.51 3.64
C VAL A 465 13.26 1.28 4.10
N LEU A 466 12.09 1.42 4.75
CA LEU A 466 11.32 0.26 5.18
C LEU A 466 10.59 -0.38 4.00
N ALA A 467 10.94 -1.63 3.69
CA ALA A 467 10.34 -2.35 2.57
C ALA A 467 10.25 -3.87 2.75
N TRP A 468 9.31 -4.48 2.01
CA TRP A 468 9.17 -5.94 1.91
C TRP A 468 8.51 -6.40 0.60
N GLY A 469 8.63 -7.71 0.35
CA GLY A 469 8.01 -8.37 -0.79
C GLY A 469 6.53 -8.74 -0.56
N VAL A 470 5.70 -8.49 -1.57
CA VAL A 470 4.26 -8.79 -1.61
C VAL A 470 3.87 -9.61 -2.84
N GLY A 471 2.65 -10.15 -2.83
CA GLY A 471 2.02 -10.76 -4.01
C GLY A 471 1.79 -9.75 -5.13
N GLY A 472 1.79 -10.20 -6.40
CA GLY A 472 1.39 -9.34 -7.53
C GLY A 472 -0.02 -8.76 -7.35
N ILE A 473 -0.97 -9.60 -6.93
CA ILE A 473 -2.35 -9.21 -6.66
C ILE A 473 -2.43 -8.19 -5.52
N GLU A 474 -1.73 -8.43 -4.41
CA GLU A 474 -1.67 -7.50 -3.28
C GLU A 474 -1.08 -6.15 -3.69
N ALA A 475 0.02 -6.15 -4.46
CA ALA A 475 0.60 -4.94 -5.01
C ALA A 475 -0.41 -4.15 -5.85
N GLU A 476 -1.23 -4.81 -6.69
CA GLU A 476 -2.25 -4.15 -7.50
C GLU A 476 -3.25 -3.35 -6.65
N SER A 477 -3.68 -3.85 -5.49
CA SER A 477 -4.56 -3.07 -4.61
C SER A 477 -3.92 -1.78 -4.09
N VAL A 478 -2.62 -1.84 -3.82
CA VAL A 478 -1.84 -0.69 -3.35
C VAL A 478 -1.59 0.32 -4.46
N LEU A 479 -1.42 -0.14 -5.71
CA LEU A 479 -1.39 0.75 -6.87
C LEU A 479 -2.62 1.67 -6.89
N PHE A 480 -3.79 1.15 -6.51
CA PHE A 480 -5.06 1.89 -6.50
C PHE A 480 -5.43 2.49 -5.13
N GLY A 481 -4.45 2.62 -4.23
CA GLY A 481 -4.58 3.38 -2.98
C GLY A 481 -5.27 2.63 -1.84
N MET A 482 -5.41 1.31 -1.93
CA MET A 482 -5.80 0.51 -0.79
C MET A 482 -4.56 0.27 0.09
N PRO A 483 -4.64 0.47 1.42
CA PRO A 483 -3.53 0.14 2.29
C PRO A 483 -3.34 -1.37 2.38
N VAL A 484 -2.11 -1.81 2.62
CA VAL A 484 -1.85 -3.16 3.12
C VAL A 484 -2.27 -3.22 4.57
N MET A 485 -3.05 -4.24 4.93
CA MET A 485 -3.41 -4.48 6.33
C MET A 485 -2.38 -5.41 6.96
N LEU A 486 -1.71 -4.91 8.00
CA LEU A 486 -0.71 -5.64 8.76
C LEU A 486 -1.16 -5.76 10.20
N ARG A 487 -0.83 -6.87 10.86
CA ARG A 487 -0.80 -6.86 12.33
C ARG A 487 0.46 -6.11 12.75
N VAL A 488 0.40 -5.36 13.86
CA VAL A 488 1.60 -4.72 14.40
C VAL A 488 2.68 -5.80 14.59
N PRO A 489 3.79 -5.75 13.84
CA PRO A 489 4.72 -6.86 13.77
C PRO A 489 5.52 -6.99 15.06
N ASP A 490 5.85 -8.23 15.44
CA ASP A 490 6.92 -8.46 16.40
C ASP A 490 8.26 -8.07 15.76
N VAL A 491 9.15 -7.44 16.52
CA VAL A 491 10.46 -6.99 16.05
C VAL A 491 11.57 -7.71 16.81
N ILE A 492 12.40 -8.45 16.08
CA ILE A 492 13.54 -9.18 16.60
C ILE A 492 14.80 -8.32 16.42
N GLY A 493 15.45 -7.96 17.51
CA GLY A 493 16.69 -7.20 17.49
C GLY A 493 17.90 -8.11 17.24
N MET A 494 18.62 -7.90 16.14
CA MET A 494 19.90 -8.57 15.86
C MET A 494 21.05 -7.65 16.29
N ARG A 495 21.62 -7.92 17.46
CA ARG A 495 22.73 -7.13 18.01
C ARG A 495 24.05 -7.55 17.36
N LEU A 496 24.67 -6.62 16.65
CA LEU A 496 25.99 -6.81 16.04
C LEU A 496 27.06 -6.13 16.90
N THR A 497 28.15 -6.85 17.17
CA THR A 497 29.32 -6.35 17.90
C THR A 497 30.61 -6.71 17.17
N GLY A 498 31.75 -6.13 17.56
CA GLY A 498 33.03 -6.43 16.92
C GLY A 498 33.13 -5.89 15.49
N ARG A 499 34.02 -6.49 14.69
CA ARG A 499 34.25 -6.16 13.27
C ARG A 499 34.55 -7.44 12.49
N LEU A 500 34.21 -7.47 11.21
CA LEU A 500 34.58 -8.56 10.32
C LEU A 500 36.11 -8.69 10.22
N ARG A 501 36.59 -9.93 10.18
CA ARG A 501 38.03 -10.24 10.02
C ARG A 501 38.47 -9.99 8.57
N GLU A 502 39.77 -9.76 8.39
CA GLU A 502 40.38 -9.65 7.06
C GLU A 502 40.05 -10.87 6.19
N GLY A 503 39.65 -10.63 4.95
CA GLY A 503 39.27 -11.67 4.00
C GLY A 503 37.84 -12.19 4.13
N VAL A 504 37.10 -11.83 5.19
CA VAL A 504 35.67 -12.14 5.35
C VAL A 504 34.83 -11.07 4.65
N THR A 505 33.79 -11.50 3.94
CA THR A 505 32.95 -10.64 3.09
C THR A 505 31.55 -10.43 3.67
N ALA A 506 30.80 -9.47 3.10
CA ALA A 506 29.38 -9.29 3.41
C ALA A 506 28.55 -10.55 3.14
N THR A 507 28.91 -11.32 2.12
CA THR A 507 28.25 -12.59 1.79
C THR A 507 28.38 -13.59 2.95
N ASP A 508 29.56 -13.71 3.54
CA ASP A 508 29.80 -14.59 4.69
C ASP A 508 28.97 -14.17 5.92
N LEU A 509 28.85 -12.86 6.15
CA LEU A 509 27.98 -12.31 7.18
C LEU A 509 26.51 -12.65 6.91
N ALA A 510 26.03 -12.44 5.69
CA ALA A 510 24.64 -12.71 5.32
C ALA A 510 24.29 -14.21 5.46
N LEU A 511 25.21 -15.12 5.11
CA LEU A 511 25.04 -16.56 5.33
C LEU A 511 25.01 -16.92 6.83
N THR A 512 25.88 -16.30 7.63
CA THR A 512 25.91 -16.52 9.09
C THR A 512 24.65 -16.02 9.78
N VAL A 513 24.18 -14.84 9.39
CA VAL A 513 22.90 -14.27 9.86
C VAL A 513 21.75 -15.19 9.46
N THR A 514 21.74 -15.65 8.20
CA THR A 514 20.71 -16.55 7.69
C THR A 514 20.62 -17.84 8.50
N GLU A 515 21.76 -18.48 8.73
CA GLU A 515 21.85 -19.72 9.51
C GLU A 515 21.40 -19.54 10.97
N ARG A 516 21.77 -18.42 11.63
CA ARG A 516 21.36 -18.14 13.01
C ARG A 516 19.88 -17.84 13.12
N LEU A 517 19.36 -16.94 12.28
CA LEU A 517 17.97 -16.49 12.33
C LEU A 517 16.99 -17.56 11.89
N ARG A 518 17.36 -18.47 10.99
CA ARG A 518 16.49 -19.57 10.54
C ARG A 518 16.16 -20.58 11.65
N ARG A 519 16.86 -20.53 12.79
CA ARG A 519 16.55 -21.31 14.00
C ARG A 519 15.40 -20.72 14.81
N ILE A 520 14.88 -19.57 14.40
CA ILE A 520 13.77 -18.85 15.03
C ILE A 520 12.61 -18.80 14.02
N ASP A 521 11.38 -18.97 14.50
CA ASP A 521 10.20 -18.72 13.68
C ASP A 521 10.03 -17.21 13.50
N LEU A 522 10.31 -16.74 12.28
CA LEU A 522 10.26 -15.35 11.88
C LEU A 522 9.06 -15.03 10.97
N ALA A 523 8.14 -15.98 10.79
CA ALA A 523 6.92 -15.75 10.03
C ALA A 523 6.14 -14.56 10.63
N ASP A 524 5.78 -13.60 9.79
CA ASP A 524 5.09 -12.35 10.16
C ASP A 524 5.87 -11.42 11.10
N ARG A 525 7.20 -11.58 11.20
CA ARG A 525 8.07 -10.76 12.06
C ARG A 525 9.04 -9.89 11.26
N PHE A 526 9.46 -8.80 11.87
CA PHE A 526 10.56 -7.97 11.38
C PHE A 526 11.83 -8.28 12.16
N VAL A 527 12.97 -8.07 11.50
CA VAL A 527 14.29 -8.08 12.12
C VAL A 527 14.87 -6.68 11.98
N GLU A 528 15.41 -6.15 13.07
CA GLU A 528 16.13 -4.87 13.06
C GLU A 528 17.56 -5.10 13.57
N PHE A 529 18.54 -4.60 12.83
CA PHE A 529 19.94 -4.72 13.17
C PHE A 529 20.40 -3.50 13.97
N PHE A 530 21.04 -3.75 15.12
CA PHE A 530 21.48 -2.69 16.03
C PHE A 530 22.82 -3.03 16.72
N GLY A 531 23.34 -2.08 17.51
CA GLY A 531 24.58 -2.22 18.25
C GLY A 531 25.83 -1.74 17.50
N PRO A 532 26.99 -1.66 18.18
CA PRO A 532 28.18 -0.97 17.68
C PRO A 532 28.80 -1.62 16.43
N GLY A 533 28.57 -2.91 16.20
CA GLY A 533 29.03 -3.60 15.00
C GLY A 533 28.38 -3.08 13.70
N VAL A 534 27.17 -2.50 13.78
CA VAL A 534 26.48 -1.92 12.61
C VAL A 534 27.29 -0.77 12.00
N SER A 535 27.90 0.08 12.84
CA SER A 535 28.72 1.21 12.39
C SER A 535 30.04 0.79 11.73
N ALA A 536 30.44 -0.49 11.86
CA ALA A 536 31.61 -1.04 11.18
C ALA A 536 31.30 -1.55 9.76
N LEU A 537 30.02 -1.63 9.38
CA LEU A 537 29.55 -2.11 8.09
C LEU A 537 29.24 -0.94 7.16
N SER A 538 29.64 -1.05 5.89
CA SER A 538 29.21 -0.13 4.84
C SER A 538 27.73 -0.33 4.50
N ALA A 539 27.11 0.64 3.82
CA ALA A 539 25.76 0.48 3.28
C ALA A 539 25.65 -0.70 2.31
N GLY A 540 26.72 -0.99 1.55
CA GLY A 540 26.82 -2.16 0.68
C GLY A 540 26.72 -3.47 1.47
N ASP A 541 27.53 -3.60 2.53
CA ASP A 541 27.50 -4.78 3.41
C ASP A 541 26.10 -5.00 4.01
N ARG A 542 25.47 -3.92 4.48
CA ARG A 542 24.11 -3.96 5.04
C ARG A 542 23.07 -4.38 4.01
N ALA A 543 23.17 -3.87 2.78
CA ALA A 543 22.28 -4.24 1.69
C ALA A 543 22.39 -5.73 1.33
N VAL A 544 23.60 -6.30 1.36
CA VAL A 544 23.80 -7.75 1.15
C VAL A 544 23.08 -8.56 2.23
N VAL A 545 23.20 -8.17 3.50
CA VAL A 545 22.52 -8.85 4.61
C VAL A 545 21.00 -8.68 4.52
N ALA A 546 20.52 -7.45 4.29
CA ALA A 546 19.10 -7.14 4.18
C ALA A 546 18.43 -7.82 2.97
N ASN A 547 19.16 -8.01 1.87
CA ASN A 547 18.70 -8.75 0.70
C ASN A 547 18.26 -10.17 1.06
N MET A 548 19.00 -10.87 1.94
CA MET A 548 18.74 -12.25 2.36
C MET A 548 17.60 -12.42 3.37
N THR A 549 16.79 -11.37 3.59
CA THR A 549 15.62 -11.41 4.50
C THR A 549 14.66 -12.57 4.23
N PRO A 550 14.29 -12.87 2.97
CA PRO A 550 13.43 -14.01 2.67
C PRO A 550 14.04 -15.35 3.10
N GLU A 551 15.35 -15.51 2.97
CA GLU A 551 16.06 -16.76 3.27
C GLU A 551 16.08 -17.09 4.76
N PHE A 552 16.16 -16.08 5.64
CA PHE A 552 15.95 -16.30 7.08
C PHE A 552 14.49 -16.28 7.50
N GLY A 553 13.57 -15.89 6.62
CA GLY A 553 12.13 -16.06 6.78
C GLY A 553 11.42 -14.92 7.50
N ALA A 554 12.04 -13.74 7.61
CA ALA A 554 11.37 -12.53 8.10
C ALA A 554 10.66 -11.80 6.95
N ASN A 555 9.76 -10.87 7.29
CA ASN A 555 9.16 -9.99 6.29
C ASN A 555 10.10 -8.84 5.89
N SER A 556 10.87 -8.33 6.86
CA SER A 556 11.79 -7.20 6.69
C SER A 556 13.05 -7.40 7.55
N GLY A 557 14.21 -7.06 7.02
CA GLY A 557 15.49 -6.99 7.74
C GLY A 557 16.07 -5.58 7.66
N PHE A 558 15.92 -4.77 8.71
CA PHE A 558 16.07 -3.32 8.68
C PHE A 558 17.37 -2.81 9.33
N PHE A 559 18.08 -1.93 8.63
CA PHE A 559 19.22 -1.18 9.17
C PHE A 559 18.83 0.31 9.27
N PRO A 560 18.89 0.93 10.45
CA PRO A 560 18.58 2.36 10.61
C PRO A 560 19.53 3.29 9.84
N VAL A 561 19.07 4.53 9.59
CA VAL A 561 19.83 5.53 8.82
C VAL A 561 20.98 6.09 9.65
N ASP A 562 22.19 6.10 9.09
CA ASP A 562 23.38 6.67 9.74
C ASP A 562 24.35 7.32 8.74
N ALA A 563 25.57 7.63 9.18
CA ALA A 563 26.62 8.20 8.34
C ALA A 563 27.01 7.32 7.13
N ALA A 564 26.92 5.99 7.24
CA ALA A 564 27.20 5.09 6.12
C ALA A 564 26.12 5.18 5.04
N THR A 565 24.85 5.36 5.43
CA THR A 565 23.76 5.67 4.49
C THR A 565 24.04 6.95 3.73
N ILE A 566 24.41 8.03 4.43
CA ILE A 566 24.72 9.32 3.78
C ILE A 566 25.94 9.21 2.86
N ALA A 567 26.98 8.47 3.28
CA ALA A 567 28.15 8.22 2.45
C ALA A 567 27.78 7.48 1.15
N TYR A 568 26.89 6.48 1.23
CA TYR A 568 26.39 5.75 0.07
C TYR A 568 25.61 6.64 -0.90
N LEU A 569 24.70 7.49 -0.38
CA LEU A 569 23.95 8.44 -1.22
C LEU A 569 24.91 9.36 -2.00
N ARG A 570 25.95 9.89 -1.33
CA ARG A 570 26.98 10.71 -2.00
C ARG A 570 27.77 9.91 -3.04
N GLN A 571 28.19 8.70 -2.70
CA GLN A 571 28.94 7.82 -3.61
C GLN A 571 28.18 7.53 -4.91
N THR A 572 26.86 7.42 -4.82
CA THR A 572 25.96 7.12 -5.94
C THR A 572 25.42 8.38 -6.63
N GLY A 573 26.03 9.54 -6.38
CA GLY A 573 25.76 10.79 -7.10
C GLY A 573 24.51 11.54 -6.64
N ARG A 574 23.94 11.23 -5.46
CA ARG A 574 22.79 11.99 -4.95
C ARG A 574 23.23 13.39 -4.54
N ALA A 575 22.36 14.36 -4.81
CA ALA A 575 22.65 15.77 -4.58
C ALA A 575 23.01 16.04 -3.11
N ALA A 576 23.99 16.93 -2.88
CA ALA A 576 24.44 17.29 -1.53
C ALA A 576 23.30 17.86 -0.67
N ALA A 577 22.39 18.64 -1.28
CA ALA A 577 21.20 19.17 -0.61
C ALA A 577 20.24 18.06 -0.14
N HIS A 578 20.04 17.03 -0.97
CA HIS A 578 19.22 15.87 -0.61
C HIS A 578 19.84 15.09 0.55
N CYS A 579 21.16 14.85 0.51
CA CYS A 579 21.88 14.19 1.59
C CYS A 579 21.75 14.95 2.92
N ALA A 580 21.90 16.28 2.89
CA ALA A 580 21.73 17.13 4.07
C ALA A 580 20.29 17.13 4.60
N MET A 581 19.30 17.10 3.70
CA MET A 581 17.89 16.98 4.07
C MET A 581 17.60 15.65 4.79
N VAL A 582 18.08 14.52 4.24
CA VAL A 582 17.91 13.19 4.85
C VAL A 582 18.53 13.16 6.25
N GLU A 583 19.76 13.62 6.39
CA GLU A 583 20.47 13.67 7.68
C GLU A 583 19.71 14.52 8.71
N ALA A 584 19.34 15.75 8.34
CA ALA A 584 18.64 16.67 9.24
C ALA A 584 17.23 16.15 9.62
N TYR A 585 16.52 15.55 8.68
CA TYR A 585 15.21 14.95 8.94
C TYR A 585 15.33 13.78 9.93
N CYS A 586 16.21 12.81 9.65
CA CYS A 586 16.36 11.62 10.49
C CYS A 586 16.80 12.00 11.91
N GLN A 587 17.71 12.95 12.08
CA GLN A 587 18.11 13.44 13.40
C GLN A 587 16.97 14.10 14.16
N ARG A 588 16.17 14.95 13.50
CA ARG A 588 15.03 15.64 14.14
C ARG A 588 13.87 14.73 14.50
N GLN A 589 13.66 13.67 13.72
CA GLN A 589 12.58 12.70 13.94
C GLN A 589 12.96 11.55 14.87
N GLY A 590 14.21 11.50 15.37
CA GLY A 590 14.69 10.37 16.18
C GLY A 590 14.82 9.06 15.38
N LEU A 591 15.08 9.16 14.07
CA LEU A 591 15.29 8.02 13.16
C LEU A 591 16.77 7.80 12.82
N TRP A 592 17.66 8.67 13.33
CA TRP A 592 19.10 8.53 13.17
C TRP A 592 19.65 7.47 14.12
N PHE A 593 20.46 6.56 13.60
CA PHE A 593 21.02 5.46 14.37
C PHE A 593 21.99 5.95 15.46
N ASP A 594 21.80 5.48 16.68
CA ASP A 594 22.77 5.55 17.77
C ASP A 594 23.30 4.14 18.11
N PRO A 595 24.61 3.85 17.93
CA PRO A 595 25.18 2.54 18.25
C PRO A 595 25.15 2.18 19.75
N ALA A 596 24.93 3.15 20.64
CA ALA A 596 24.82 2.93 22.08
C ALA A 596 23.37 2.66 22.52
N GLU A 597 22.37 3.01 21.72
CA GLU A 597 20.98 2.76 22.05
C GLU A 597 20.62 1.27 21.93
N THR A 598 19.70 0.83 22.78
CA THR A 598 19.10 -0.50 22.72
C THR A 598 17.58 -0.32 22.67
N PRO A 599 17.00 -0.26 21.47
CA PRO A 599 15.55 -0.19 21.32
C PRO A 599 14.83 -1.37 21.98
N VAL A 600 13.53 -1.21 22.21
CA VAL A 600 12.68 -2.28 22.73
C VAL A 600 12.42 -3.29 21.62
N PHE A 601 12.81 -4.55 21.84
CA PHE A 601 12.59 -5.65 20.91
C PHE A 601 11.81 -6.78 21.59
N THR A 602 11.05 -7.53 20.80
CA THR A 602 10.34 -8.74 21.27
C THR A 602 11.34 -9.82 21.70
N ARG A 603 12.50 -9.89 21.03
CA ARG A 603 13.62 -10.78 21.36
C ARG A 603 14.91 -10.21 20.80
N ILE A 604 16.04 -10.43 21.50
CA ILE A 604 17.38 -10.08 21.03
C ILE A 604 18.15 -11.35 20.65
N VAL A 605 18.92 -11.28 19.55
CA VAL A 605 19.87 -12.29 19.09
C VAL A 605 21.24 -11.61 18.91
N ASP A 606 22.29 -12.26 19.38
CA ASP A 606 23.66 -11.72 19.35
C ASP A 606 24.52 -12.32 18.23
N LEU A 607 25.36 -11.49 17.62
CA LEU A 607 26.47 -11.90 16.75
C LEU A 607 27.67 -10.97 16.94
N ASP A 608 28.80 -11.57 17.31
CA ASP A 608 30.11 -10.94 17.19
C ASP A 608 30.63 -11.14 15.76
N LEU A 609 30.86 -10.04 15.05
CA LEU A 609 31.34 -10.05 13.67
C LEU A 609 32.72 -10.70 13.53
N SER A 610 33.51 -10.80 14.60
CA SER A 610 34.81 -11.48 14.59
C SER A 610 34.69 -13.00 14.49
N GLU A 611 33.53 -13.57 14.84
CA GLU A 611 33.23 -15.01 14.73
C GLU A 611 32.90 -15.42 13.29
N VAL A 612 32.56 -14.48 12.41
CA VAL A 612 32.22 -14.76 11.02
C VAL A 612 33.46 -15.27 10.29
N GLU A 613 33.29 -16.31 9.48
CA GLU A 613 34.35 -16.96 8.71
C GLU A 613 33.92 -17.13 7.26
N VAL A 614 34.90 -17.31 6.37
CA VAL A 614 34.64 -17.56 4.95
C VAL A 614 33.84 -18.86 4.79
N SER A 615 32.71 -18.77 4.10
CA SER A 615 31.74 -19.87 4.00
C SER A 615 31.05 -19.92 2.64
N VAL A 616 30.42 -21.07 2.38
CA VAL A 616 29.50 -21.29 1.28
C VAL A 616 28.18 -21.81 1.84
N ALA A 617 27.10 -21.72 1.08
CA ALA A 617 25.83 -22.32 1.45
C ALA A 617 25.38 -23.34 0.42
N GLY A 618 24.85 -24.46 0.88
CA GLY A 618 24.33 -25.51 0.01
C GLY A 618 24.47 -26.90 0.61
N PRO A 619 24.22 -27.95 -0.20
CA PRO A 619 24.00 -27.92 -1.65
C PRO A 619 22.57 -27.62 -2.10
N ARG A 620 21.61 -27.61 -1.16
CA ARG A 620 20.17 -27.53 -1.48
C ARG A 620 19.48 -26.29 -0.93
N ARG A 621 19.97 -25.71 0.17
CA ARG A 621 19.29 -24.61 0.86
C ARG A 621 20.26 -23.51 1.28
N PRO A 622 19.84 -22.23 1.28
CA PRO A 622 20.69 -21.09 1.67
C PRO A 622 21.17 -21.10 3.13
N GLN A 623 20.39 -21.67 4.05
CA GLN A 623 20.75 -21.78 5.45
C GLN A 623 21.72 -22.94 5.76
N ASP A 624 22.01 -23.80 4.77
CA ASP A 624 22.97 -24.90 4.93
C ASP A 624 24.41 -24.34 4.80
N ARG A 625 24.80 -23.48 5.75
CA ARG A 625 26.12 -22.85 5.80
C ARG A 625 27.20 -23.90 6.05
N ILE A 626 28.24 -23.88 5.23
CA ILE A 626 29.41 -24.75 5.30
C ILE A 626 30.66 -23.86 5.34
N PRO A 627 31.53 -23.97 6.36
CA PRO A 627 32.82 -23.28 6.35
C PRO A 627 33.61 -23.64 5.08
N ALA A 628 34.30 -22.69 4.45
CA ALA A 628 34.96 -22.93 3.18
C ALA A 628 35.94 -24.13 3.24
N SER A 629 36.63 -24.29 4.37
CA SER A 629 37.54 -25.42 4.66
C SER A 629 36.85 -26.79 4.68
N ALA A 630 35.55 -26.85 4.92
CA ALA A 630 34.75 -28.08 4.99
C ALA A 630 34.03 -28.43 3.67
N THR A 631 34.13 -27.60 2.63
CA THR A 631 33.41 -27.80 1.35
C THR A 631 33.72 -29.15 0.69
N ALA A 632 34.99 -29.57 0.71
CA ALA A 632 35.40 -30.85 0.14
C ALA A 632 34.75 -32.05 0.89
N ALA A 633 34.69 -31.99 2.22
CA ALA A 633 34.05 -33.01 3.03
C ALA A 633 32.53 -33.02 2.86
N ALA A 634 31.89 -31.83 2.85
CA ALA A 634 30.45 -31.68 2.69
C ALA A 634 29.97 -32.17 1.31
N THR A 635 30.77 -31.97 0.26
CA THR A 635 30.44 -32.47 -1.09
C THR A 635 30.64 -33.97 -1.25
N HIS A 636 31.45 -34.62 -0.41
CA HIS A 636 31.65 -36.08 -0.47
C HIS A 636 30.34 -36.86 -0.27
N ALA A 637 29.46 -36.40 0.62
CA ALA A 637 28.17 -37.04 0.90
C ALA A 637 27.14 -36.88 -0.24
N LEU A 638 27.39 -35.99 -1.21
CA LEU A 638 26.53 -35.76 -2.36
C LEU A 638 26.96 -36.53 -3.60
N ARG A 639 28.22 -36.94 -3.64
CA ARG A 639 28.75 -37.84 -4.65
C ARG A 639 28.06 -39.18 -4.43
N GLY A 640 27.43 -39.72 -5.48
CA GLY A 640 26.94 -41.10 -5.46
C GLY A 640 28.11 -42.09 -5.38
N SER A 641 27.93 -43.31 -5.90
CA SER A 641 29.06 -44.24 -6.02
C SER A 641 30.23 -43.57 -6.75
N PRO A 642 31.46 -43.60 -6.20
CA PRO A 642 32.60 -42.90 -6.79
C PRO A 642 32.88 -43.41 -8.21
N MET A 643 32.78 -42.52 -9.20
CA MET A 643 33.30 -42.77 -10.54
C MET A 643 34.82 -42.71 -10.48
N PRO A 644 35.56 -43.74 -10.95
CA PRO A 644 37.01 -43.68 -11.01
C PRO A 644 37.44 -42.55 -11.96
N ALA A 645 38.16 -41.56 -11.44
CA ALA A 645 38.77 -40.53 -12.26
C ALA A 645 40.02 -41.11 -12.97
N PRO A 646 40.29 -40.74 -14.22
CA PRO A 646 41.56 -41.04 -14.89
C PRO A 646 42.78 -40.54 -14.09
N PRO A 647 43.97 -41.15 -14.23
CA PRO A 647 45.18 -40.65 -13.59
C PRO A 647 45.49 -39.19 -13.97
N GLY A 648 45.61 -38.31 -12.98
CA GLY A 648 45.81 -36.86 -13.18
C GLY A 648 44.52 -36.03 -13.17
N GLU A 649 43.37 -36.64 -12.91
CA GLU A 649 42.06 -35.98 -12.87
C GLU A 649 41.39 -36.07 -11.47
N ALA A 650 40.55 -35.09 -11.12
CA ALA A 650 39.82 -35.03 -9.85
C ALA A 650 38.44 -35.73 -9.94
N PRO A 651 37.94 -36.31 -8.82
CA PRO A 651 36.66 -37.05 -8.80
C PRO A 651 35.40 -36.15 -8.82
N ASP A 652 34.27 -36.73 -9.24
CA ASP A 652 32.90 -36.15 -9.41
C ASP A 652 32.49 -35.11 -8.34
N GLY A 653 31.79 -34.03 -8.73
CA GLY A 653 31.66 -32.78 -7.97
C GLY A 653 32.12 -31.54 -8.76
N ALA A 654 32.07 -31.65 -10.09
CA ALA A 654 32.52 -30.64 -11.03
C ALA A 654 31.66 -29.37 -11.01
N VAL A 655 32.30 -28.21 -11.06
CA VAL A 655 31.59 -26.95 -11.26
C VAL A 655 31.22 -26.85 -12.74
N ALA A 656 29.97 -27.13 -13.09
CA ALA A 656 29.48 -26.96 -14.46
C ALA A 656 29.15 -25.49 -14.80
N ILE A 657 28.74 -24.70 -13.79
CA ILE A 657 28.38 -23.29 -13.92
C ILE A 657 29.10 -22.50 -12.83
N ALA A 658 29.78 -21.42 -13.22
CA ALA A 658 30.32 -20.43 -12.30
C ALA A 658 29.80 -19.06 -12.70
N ALA A 659 28.86 -18.51 -11.93
CA ALA A 659 28.20 -17.25 -12.24
C ALA A 659 28.44 -16.21 -11.14
N ILE A 660 29.03 -15.07 -11.51
CA ILE A 660 29.02 -13.86 -10.68
C ILE A 660 27.73 -13.11 -11.05
N THR A 661 26.69 -13.25 -10.25
CA THR A 661 25.33 -12.81 -10.54
C THR A 661 24.63 -12.36 -9.25
N SER A 662 23.34 -12.05 -9.34
CA SER A 662 22.45 -11.57 -8.28
C SER A 662 22.72 -10.12 -7.85
N CYS A 663 21.63 -9.41 -7.54
CA CYS A 663 21.69 -8.14 -6.83
C CYS A 663 22.40 -8.25 -5.48
N THR A 664 22.35 -9.41 -4.80
CA THR A 664 22.96 -9.64 -3.48
C THR A 664 24.43 -9.25 -3.44
N ASN A 665 25.23 -9.70 -4.42
CA ASN A 665 26.68 -9.51 -4.40
C ASN A 665 27.17 -8.52 -5.45
N THR A 666 26.41 -8.29 -6.53
CA THR A 666 26.87 -7.46 -7.65
C THR A 666 26.44 -6.00 -7.58
N SER A 667 25.71 -5.63 -6.52
CA SER A 667 25.39 -4.22 -6.20
C SER A 667 26.46 -3.55 -5.35
N ASP A 668 27.35 -4.32 -4.74
CA ASP A 668 28.50 -3.77 -4.01
C ASP A 668 29.74 -3.73 -4.92
N PRO A 669 30.22 -2.53 -5.30
CA PRO A 669 31.44 -2.39 -6.10
C PRO A 669 32.66 -3.06 -5.45
N ARG A 670 32.72 -3.12 -4.11
CA ARG A 670 33.84 -3.74 -3.38
C ARG A 670 33.99 -5.22 -3.75
N LEU A 671 32.89 -5.97 -3.82
CA LEU A 671 32.91 -7.40 -4.17
C LEU A 671 33.29 -7.64 -5.63
N LEU A 672 32.81 -6.79 -6.55
CA LEU A 672 33.17 -6.89 -7.98
C LEU A 672 34.64 -6.51 -8.22
N VAL A 673 35.16 -5.52 -7.51
CA VAL A 673 36.59 -5.17 -7.53
C VAL A 673 37.44 -6.31 -6.95
N ALA A 674 37.02 -6.93 -5.84
CA ALA A 674 37.71 -8.09 -5.27
C ALA A 674 37.77 -9.27 -6.27
N ALA A 675 36.65 -9.59 -6.93
CA ALA A 675 36.61 -10.61 -7.98
C ALA A 675 37.55 -10.26 -9.16
N GLY A 676 37.59 -8.99 -9.56
CA GLY A 676 38.48 -8.51 -10.61
C GLY A 676 39.97 -8.63 -10.25
N LEU A 677 40.34 -8.33 -8.99
CA LEU A 677 41.71 -8.47 -8.52
C LEU A 677 42.15 -9.94 -8.45
N LEU A 678 41.24 -10.82 -8.01
CA LEU A 678 41.47 -12.26 -8.04
C LEU A 678 41.68 -12.74 -9.49
N ALA A 679 40.85 -12.28 -10.42
CA ALA A 679 40.98 -12.58 -11.85
C ALA A 679 42.31 -12.07 -12.43
N ARG A 680 42.79 -10.89 -12.01
CA ARG A 680 44.10 -10.35 -12.39
C ARG A 680 45.25 -11.25 -11.93
N LYS A 681 45.24 -11.67 -10.66
CA LYS A 681 46.26 -12.59 -10.11
C LYS A 681 46.23 -13.93 -10.84
N ALA A 682 45.03 -14.48 -11.08
CA ALA A 682 44.86 -15.71 -11.84
C ALA A 682 45.39 -15.60 -13.28
N ARG A 683 45.06 -14.49 -13.97
CA ARG A 683 45.55 -14.20 -15.33
C ARG A 683 47.07 -14.08 -15.37
N ALA A 684 47.69 -13.40 -14.41
CA ALA A 684 49.14 -13.25 -14.34
C ALA A 684 49.87 -14.60 -14.18
N LEU A 685 49.21 -15.58 -13.56
CA LEU A 685 49.69 -16.95 -13.40
C LEU A 685 49.25 -17.89 -14.53
N GLY A 686 48.56 -17.38 -15.57
CA GLY A 686 48.09 -18.17 -16.71
C GLY A 686 46.92 -19.11 -16.38
N LEU A 687 46.27 -18.95 -15.23
CA LEU A 687 45.16 -19.79 -14.80
C LEU A 687 43.88 -19.45 -15.57
N LYS A 688 43.15 -20.47 -16.00
CA LYS A 688 41.83 -20.36 -16.63
C LYS A 688 40.88 -21.45 -16.13
N PRO A 689 39.58 -21.16 -16.02
CA PRO A 689 38.58 -22.21 -15.81
C PRO A 689 38.63 -23.25 -16.93
N PRO A 690 38.38 -24.54 -16.64
CA PRO A 690 38.26 -25.56 -17.67
C PRO A 690 37.18 -25.21 -18.72
N ALA A 691 37.38 -25.65 -19.97
CA ALA A 691 36.48 -25.32 -21.08
C ALA A 691 35.04 -25.85 -20.93
N HIS A 692 34.80 -26.80 -20.01
CA HIS A 692 33.47 -27.30 -19.70
C HIS A 692 32.71 -26.40 -18.70
N VAL A 693 33.38 -25.46 -18.02
CA VAL A 693 32.74 -24.58 -17.05
C VAL A 693 32.08 -23.41 -17.76
N LYS A 694 30.77 -23.26 -17.61
CA LYS A 694 30.02 -22.12 -18.11
C LYS A 694 30.20 -20.92 -17.17
N THR A 695 31.09 -20.01 -17.52
CA THR A 695 31.39 -18.78 -16.77
C THR A 695 30.55 -17.59 -17.23
N SER A 696 30.06 -16.78 -16.29
CA SER A 696 29.27 -15.57 -16.60
C SER A 696 29.40 -14.50 -15.53
N LEU A 697 29.39 -13.22 -15.95
CA LEU A 697 29.30 -12.05 -15.08
C LEU A 697 28.05 -11.24 -15.46
N ALA A 698 27.13 -11.08 -14.52
CA ALA A 698 25.91 -10.29 -14.68
C ALA A 698 25.85 -9.24 -13.56
N PRO A 699 26.44 -8.05 -13.76
CA PRO A 699 26.40 -7.00 -12.75
C PRO A 699 24.97 -6.48 -12.54
N GLY A 700 24.66 -6.06 -11.31
CA GLY A 700 23.36 -5.49 -10.95
C GLY A 700 23.10 -4.12 -11.57
N SER A 701 24.16 -3.40 -11.94
CA SER A 701 24.10 -2.03 -12.46
C SER A 701 24.89 -1.87 -13.77
N PRO A 702 24.40 -1.06 -14.73
CA PRO A 702 25.20 -0.64 -15.88
C PRO A 702 26.41 0.21 -15.49
N ALA A 703 26.42 0.85 -14.32
CA ALA A 703 27.58 1.60 -13.82
C ALA A 703 28.79 0.67 -13.56
N ALA A 704 28.55 -0.62 -13.31
CA ALA A 704 29.61 -1.59 -13.02
C ALA A 704 30.62 -1.76 -14.14
N GLN A 705 30.16 -1.71 -15.38
CA GLN A 705 31.06 -1.76 -16.52
C GLN A 705 32.08 -0.61 -16.47
N ARG A 706 31.62 0.61 -16.15
CA ARG A 706 32.46 1.82 -16.18
C ARG A 706 33.53 1.80 -15.10
N TYR A 707 33.18 1.46 -13.86
CA TYR A 707 34.17 1.40 -12.80
C TYR A 707 35.14 0.23 -12.96
N LEU A 708 34.71 -0.92 -13.51
CA LEU A 708 35.61 -2.05 -13.81
C LEU A 708 36.57 -1.74 -14.96
N GLU A 709 36.11 -1.01 -15.99
CA GLU A 709 36.96 -0.51 -17.08
C GLU A 709 37.99 0.50 -16.55
N ARG A 710 37.57 1.50 -15.77
CA ARG A 710 38.45 2.51 -15.18
C ARG A 710 39.50 1.90 -14.24
N ALA A 711 39.12 0.88 -13.46
CA ALA A 711 40.06 0.13 -12.61
C ALA A 711 41.03 -0.76 -13.41
N GLY A 712 40.74 -1.03 -14.69
CA GLY A 712 41.46 -1.98 -15.53
C GLY A 712 41.24 -3.43 -15.09
N LEU A 713 40.06 -3.76 -14.56
CA LEU A 713 39.70 -5.08 -14.05
C LEU A 713 38.76 -5.85 -14.97
N LEU A 714 38.00 -5.16 -15.84
CA LEU A 714 37.09 -5.83 -16.78
C LEU A 714 37.86 -6.77 -17.73
N ALA A 715 38.97 -6.31 -18.30
CA ALA A 715 39.81 -7.13 -19.18
C ALA A 715 40.43 -8.35 -18.45
N ASP A 716 40.69 -8.22 -17.15
CA ASP A 716 41.19 -9.32 -16.32
C ASP A 716 40.09 -10.37 -16.09
N LEU A 717 38.86 -9.94 -15.78
CA LEU A 717 37.69 -10.81 -15.66
C LEU A 717 37.38 -11.53 -16.98
N GLU A 718 37.38 -10.81 -18.11
CA GLU A 718 37.16 -11.38 -19.44
C GLU A 718 38.21 -12.42 -19.80
N ALA A 719 39.48 -12.21 -19.44
CA ALA A 719 40.58 -13.14 -19.73
C ALA A 719 40.41 -14.51 -19.05
N VAL A 720 39.69 -14.56 -17.92
CA VAL A 720 39.32 -15.78 -17.20
C VAL A 720 37.87 -16.22 -17.45
N GLY A 721 37.21 -15.66 -18.46
CA GLY A 721 35.89 -16.08 -18.93
C GLY A 721 34.70 -15.37 -18.25
N PHE A 722 34.93 -14.38 -17.39
CA PHE A 722 33.86 -13.63 -16.72
C PHE A 722 33.54 -12.33 -17.47
N GLY A 723 33.22 -12.45 -18.77
CA GLY A 723 32.71 -11.33 -19.55
C GLY A 723 31.27 -10.97 -19.19
N ILE A 724 30.91 -9.68 -19.33
CA ILE A 724 29.56 -9.20 -19.03
C ILE A 724 28.56 -9.85 -19.99
N VAL A 725 27.60 -10.60 -19.43
CA VAL A 725 26.53 -11.26 -20.19
C VAL A 725 25.27 -10.41 -20.29
N GLY A 726 25.18 -9.36 -19.47
CA GLY A 726 24.16 -8.31 -19.45
C GLY A 726 23.77 -7.92 -18.02
N PHE A 727 22.86 -6.96 -17.89
CA PHE A 727 22.46 -6.37 -16.62
C PHE A 727 21.06 -6.85 -16.22
N GLY A 728 20.98 -8.03 -15.61
CA GLY A 728 19.72 -8.67 -15.21
C GLY A 728 19.92 -9.90 -14.32
N CYS A 729 18.84 -10.45 -13.78
CA CYS A 729 18.86 -11.54 -12.79
C CYS A 729 19.54 -12.82 -13.31
N THR A 730 19.40 -13.13 -14.60
CA THR A 730 20.12 -14.21 -15.29
C THR A 730 20.13 -15.53 -14.49
N THR A 731 21.30 -16.08 -14.16
CA THR A 731 21.46 -17.35 -13.44
C THR A 731 20.81 -17.35 -12.05
N CYS A 732 20.71 -16.19 -11.38
CA CYS A 732 20.10 -16.07 -10.05
C CYS A 732 18.65 -16.56 -10.02
N ILE A 733 17.87 -16.30 -11.09
CA ILE A 733 16.47 -16.73 -11.21
C ILE A 733 16.34 -18.04 -12.02
N GLY A 734 17.45 -18.71 -12.33
CA GLY A 734 17.47 -19.93 -13.13
C GLY A 734 17.53 -19.71 -14.65
N ASN A 735 17.67 -18.47 -15.14
CA ASN A 735 17.86 -18.18 -16.57
C ASN A 735 19.34 -18.36 -17.00
N SER A 736 19.95 -19.46 -16.56
CA SER A 736 21.35 -19.79 -16.85
C SER A 736 21.60 -20.15 -18.31
N GLY A 737 20.56 -20.37 -19.11
CA GLY A 737 20.66 -20.97 -20.45
C GLY A 737 21.14 -22.43 -20.42
N PRO A 738 21.22 -23.11 -21.58
CA PRO A 738 21.65 -24.50 -21.64
C PRO A 738 23.14 -24.66 -21.26
N LEU A 739 23.48 -25.82 -20.71
CA LEU A 739 24.87 -26.25 -20.53
C LEU A 739 25.48 -26.57 -21.91
N PRO A 740 26.79 -26.33 -22.13
CA PRO A 740 27.45 -26.79 -23.34
C PRO A 740 27.52 -28.32 -23.40
N ASP A 741 27.53 -28.88 -24.61
CA ASP A 741 27.69 -30.33 -24.83
C ASP A 741 28.96 -30.88 -24.15
N SER A 742 30.04 -30.08 -24.11
CA SER A 742 31.27 -30.42 -23.40
C SER A 742 31.07 -30.58 -21.90
N ALA A 743 30.19 -29.80 -21.26
CA ALA A 743 29.83 -29.97 -19.85
C ALA A 743 29.00 -31.24 -19.63
N ILE A 744 28.03 -31.51 -20.50
CA ILE A 744 27.22 -32.73 -20.44
C ILE A 744 28.10 -33.98 -20.60
N GLN A 745 29.04 -33.94 -21.55
CA GLN A 745 30.00 -35.01 -21.77
C GLN A 745 31.02 -35.15 -20.62
N ALA A 746 31.53 -34.03 -20.08
CA ALA A 746 32.45 -34.05 -18.94
C ALA A 746 31.78 -34.58 -17.67
N GLN A 747 30.52 -34.19 -17.44
CA GLN A 747 29.68 -34.71 -16.35
C GLN A 747 29.46 -36.22 -16.50
N ALA A 748 29.12 -36.70 -17.70
CA ALA A 748 28.98 -38.13 -17.98
C ALA A 748 30.29 -38.92 -17.83
N ALA A 749 31.43 -38.27 -18.01
CA ALA A 749 32.75 -38.89 -17.96
C ALA A 749 33.47 -38.76 -16.61
N GLY A 750 32.92 -38.03 -15.63
CA GLY A 750 33.51 -37.85 -14.30
C GLY A 750 34.89 -37.17 -14.30
N ARG A 751 35.19 -36.33 -15.30
CA ARG A 751 36.53 -35.76 -15.56
C ARG A 751 36.70 -34.38 -14.96
N LEU A 752 37.79 -34.15 -14.22
CA LEU A 752 38.18 -32.82 -13.71
C LEU A 752 39.70 -32.65 -13.68
N GLN A 753 40.22 -31.45 -13.86
CA GLN A 753 41.66 -31.18 -13.72
C GLN A 753 41.91 -30.19 -12.57
N ILE A 754 42.95 -30.44 -11.78
CA ILE A 754 43.49 -29.49 -10.79
C ILE A 754 44.84 -29.00 -11.32
N ALA A 755 45.08 -27.69 -11.28
CA ALA A 755 46.40 -27.14 -11.55
C ALA A 755 47.32 -27.38 -10.33
N PRO A 756 48.46 -28.07 -10.46
CA PRO A 756 49.39 -28.23 -9.35
C PRO A 756 50.12 -26.91 -9.04
N GLY A 757 50.21 -26.56 -7.75
CA GLY A 757 51.19 -25.56 -7.26
C GLY A 757 50.70 -24.12 -7.04
N VAL A 758 49.40 -23.84 -7.11
CA VAL A 758 48.82 -22.53 -6.71
C VAL A 758 47.70 -22.75 -5.70
N HIS A 759 47.78 -22.10 -4.54
CA HIS A 759 46.74 -22.13 -3.52
C HIS A 759 45.82 -20.90 -3.64
N LEU A 760 44.56 -21.00 -3.18
CA LEU A 760 43.62 -19.87 -3.18
C LEU A 760 44.17 -18.65 -2.42
N ALA A 761 44.97 -18.88 -1.37
CA ALA A 761 45.62 -17.84 -0.60
C ALA A 761 46.59 -16.98 -1.45
N ASP A 762 47.19 -17.55 -2.51
CA ASP A 762 48.08 -16.83 -3.42
C ASP A 762 47.30 -15.87 -4.36
N LEU A 763 46.00 -16.13 -4.54
CA LEU A 763 45.11 -15.37 -5.41
C LEU A 763 44.20 -14.40 -4.66
N TRP A 764 44.01 -14.59 -3.35
CA TRP A 764 43.06 -13.79 -2.58
C TRP A 764 43.55 -12.34 -2.45
N PRO A 765 42.74 -11.32 -2.77
CA PRO A 765 43.11 -9.94 -2.55
C PRO A 765 42.97 -9.57 -1.06
N SER A 766 43.89 -8.76 -0.56
CA SER A 766 43.76 -8.10 0.75
C SER A 766 42.75 -6.96 0.68
N GLY A 767 42.18 -6.57 1.83
CA GLY A 767 41.30 -5.42 1.99
C GLY A 767 41.93 -4.13 1.47
N ALA A 768 43.22 -3.93 1.72
CA ALA A 768 43.97 -2.77 1.23
C ALA A 768 44.11 -2.74 -0.31
N GLU A 769 44.34 -3.90 -0.95
CA GLU A 769 44.35 -3.99 -2.42
C GLU A 769 42.97 -3.64 -3.00
N ILE A 770 41.90 -4.12 -2.36
CA ILE A 770 40.52 -3.84 -2.75
C ILE A 770 40.21 -2.35 -2.59
N ASP A 771 40.54 -1.74 -1.45
CA ASP A 771 40.33 -0.32 -1.15
C ASP A 771 41.05 0.58 -2.15
N ALA A 772 42.31 0.27 -2.46
CA ALA A 772 43.09 1.03 -3.43
C ALA A 772 42.51 0.94 -4.85
N ALA A 773 42.07 -0.25 -5.26
CA ALA A 773 41.42 -0.45 -6.55
C ALA A 773 40.06 0.24 -6.60
N LEU A 774 39.28 0.19 -5.52
CA LEU A 774 37.98 0.86 -5.40
C LEU A 774 38.12 2.38 -5.45
N ALA A 775 39.13 2.96 -4.79
CA ALA A 775 39.41 4.39 -4.85
C ALA A 775 39.73 4.86 -6.28
N LYS A 776 40.45 4.05 -7.05
CA LYS A 776 40.68 4.30 -8.50
C LYS A 776 39.40 4.11 -9.32
N ALA A 777 38.55 3.17 -8.91
CA ALA A 777 37.32 2.81 -9.59
C ALA A 777 36.15 3.74 -9.25
N ALA A 778 36.15 4.52 -8.17
CA ALA A 778 34.96 5.27 -7.74
C ALA A 778 34.77 6.57 -8.53
N ASP A 779 33.57 6.79 -9.05
CA ASP A 779 33.15 8.04 -9.69
C ASP A 779 31.62 8.20 -9.53
N PRO A 780 31.14 9.18 -8.75
CA PRO A 780 29.70 9.39 -8.57
C PRO A 780 28.94 9.72 -9.87
N ASP A 781 29.60 10.31 -10.86
CA ASP A 781 28.95 10.73 -12.12
C ASP A 781 28.64 9.54 -13.03
N ASP A 782 29.22 8.37 -12.75
CA ASP A 782 28.96 7.16 -13.54
C ASP A 782 27.54 6.64 -13.39
N TYR A 783 26.95 6.75 -12.20
CA TYR A 783 25.65 6.14 -11.89
C TYR A 783 24.54 6.75 -12.75
N ALA A 784 24.29 8.05 -12.60
CA ALA A 784 23.25 8.73 -13.38
C ALA A 784 23.47 8.57 -14.89
N ALA A 785 24.69 8.78 -15.37
CA ALA A 785 25.01 8.68 -16.80
C ALA A 785 24.85 7.25 -17.36
N ALA A 786 25.15 6.21 -16.58
CA ALA A 786 24.97 4.82 -17.00
C ALA A 786 23.49 4.46 -17.11
N TYR A 787 22.68 4.85 -16.12
CA TYR A 787 21.23 4.63 -16.15
C TYR A 787 20.57 5.42 -17.29
N ASP A 788 20.89 6.70 -17.47
CA ASP A 788 20.31 7.53 -18.54
C ASP A 788 20.63 6.95 -19.92
N ARG A 789 21.86 6.44 -20.12
CA ARG A 789 22.25 5.75 -21.35
C ARG A 789 21.45 4.46 -21.57
N ALA A 790 21.26 3.66 -20.53
CA ALA A 790 20.50 2.42 -20.62
C ALA A 790 19.01 2.69 -20.91
N GLU A 791 18.43 3.71 -20.27
CA GLU A 791 17.05 4.16 -20.49
C GLU A 791 16.84 4.73 -21.91
N ALA A 792 17.87 5.34 -22.51
CA ALA A 792 17.85 5.84 -23.89
C ALA A 792 17.95 4.74 -24.97
N SER A 793 17.74 3.46 -24.60
CA SER A 793 17.76 2.31 -25.50
C SER A 793 16.99 2.57 -26.79
N ARG A 794 17.70 2.52 -27.93
CA ARG A 794 17.08 2.61 -29.26
C ARG A 794 16.12 1.45 -29.51
N LEU A 795 16.49 0.23 -29.08
CA LEU A 795 15.64 -0.95 -29.23
C LEU A 795 14.28 -0.76 -28.53
N TRP A 796 14.26 -0.13 -27.36
CA TRP A 796 13.03 0.19 -26.64
C TRP A 796 12.24 1.33 -27.30
N ARG A 797 12.92 2.42 -27.67
CA ARG A 797 12.28 3.57 -28.33
C ARG A 797 11.62 3.20 -29.65
N ASP A 798 12.23 2.31 -30.42
CA ASP A 798 11.75 1.88 -31.74
C ASP A 798 10.62 0.81 -31.66
N LEU A 799 10.29 0.27 -30.46
CA LEU A 799 9.13 -0.61 -30.29
C LEU A 799 7.82 0.14 -30.53
N ASP A 800 7.02 -0.30 -31.49
CA ASP A 800 5.67 0.23 -31.68
C ASP A 800 4.76 -0.20 -30.51
N ALA A 801 4.13 0.77 -29.83
CA ALA A 801 3.26 0.50 -28.69
C ALA A 801 2.06 1.45 -28.71
N PRO A 802 0.83 0.93 -28.50
CA PRO A 802 -0.36 1.78 -28.41
C PRO A 802 -0.25 2.82 -27.28
N ASP A 803 -0.98 3.92 -27.41
CA ASP A 803 -1.03 5.06 -26.47
C ASP A 803 -2.46 5.42 -26.03
N ARG A 804 -3.37 4.44 -26.14
CA ARG A 804 -4.81 4.60 -25.80
C ARG A 804 -5.16 3.95 -24.46
N PRO A 805 -6.19 4.45 -23.74
CA PRO A 805 -6.60 3.93 -22.44
C PRO A 805 -6.95 2.43 -22.43
N LEU A 806 -7.58 1.94 -23.50
CA LEU A 806 -7.95 0.54 -23.68
C LEU A 806 -6.87 -0.20 -24.49
N PHE A 807 -6.38 -1.30 -23.93
CA PHE A 807 -5.42 -2.16 -24.62
C PHE A 807 -6.10 -2.90 -25.79
N PRO A 808 -5.53 -2.85 -27.01
CA PRO A 808 -6.07 -3.56 -28.16
C PRO A 808 -5.72 -5.05 -28.13
N TRP A 809 -6.57 -5.86 -27.50
CA TRP A 809 -6.39 -7.31 -27.44
C TRP A 809 -6.28 -7.95 -28.83
N ASP A 810 -5.20 -8.68 -29.09
CA ASP A 810 -5.01 -9.46 -30.32
C ASP A 810 -5.41 -10.93 -30.07
N PRO A 811 -6.46 -11.46 -30.74
CA PRO A 811 -6.87 -12.86 -30.59
C PRO A 811 -5.81 -13.88 -31.01
N SER A 812 -4.87 -13.51 -31.89
CA SER A 812 -3.78 -14.35 -32.36
C SER A 812 -2.59 -14.39 -31.38
N SER A 813 -2.55 -13.47 -30.41
CA SER A 813 -1.47 -13.40 -29.43
C SER A 813 -1.28 -14.70 -28.67
N THR A 814 -0.02 -15.12 -28.57
CA THR A 814 0.44 -16.23 -27.74
C THR A 814 1.02 -15.77 -26.40
N TYR A 815 1.19 -14.45 -26.19
CA TYR A 815 1.75 -13.87 -24.97
C TYR A 815 0.74 -13.15 -24.07
N ILE A 816 -0.22 -12.42 -24.66
CA ILE A 816 -1.12 -11.50 -23.96
C ILE A 816 -2.56 -11.84 -24.32
N ARG A 817 -3.37 -12.26 -23.33
CA ARG A 817 -4.79 -12.56 -23.53
C ARG A 817 -5.63 -12.03 -22.38
N ARG A 818 -6.79 -11.45 -22.70
CA ARG A 818 -7.74 -10.97 -21.69
C ARG A 818 -8.15 -12.13 -20.76
N PRO A 819 -7.87 -12.04 -19.45
CA PRO A 819 -8.27 -13.05 -18.49
C PRO A 819 -9.78 -12.99 -18.23
N PRO A 820 -10.43 -14.13 -17.96
CA PRO A 820 -11.87 -14.18 -17.72
C PRO A 820 -12.26 -13.80 -16.27
N PHE A 821 -11.29 -13.57 -15.37
CA PHE A 821 -11.52 -13.33 -13.94
C PHE A 821 -11.40 -11.85 -13.52
N ALA A 822 -10.82 -11.00 -14.35
CA ALA A 822 -10.67 -9.56 -14.09
C ALA A 822 -11.94 -8.81 -14.54
N ASP A 823 -13.03 -9.04 -13.81
CA ASP A 823 -14.39 -8.60 -14.14
C ASP A 823 -15.16 -8.29 -12.84
N PHE A 824 -16.31 -7.64 -12.95
CA PHE A 824 -17.19 -7.33 -11.81
C PHE A 824 -17.63 -8.60 -11.06
N PRO A 825 -17.93 -8.48 -9.75
CA PRO A 825 -18.23 -9.64 -8.92
C PRO A 825 -19.45 -10.40 -9.45
N ARG A 826 -19.32 -11.73 -9.49
CA ARG A 826 -20.42 -12.65 -9.81
C ARG A 826 -20.94 -13.31 -8.53
N PRO A 827 -22.26 -13.48 -8.35
CA PRO A 827 -22.80 -14.21 -7.21
C PRO A 827 -22.22 -15.62 -7.12
N ARG A 828 -21.81 -16.04 -5.92
CA ARG A 828 -21.31 -17.39 -5.67
C ARG A 828 -22.07 -18.02 -4.50
N PRO A 829 -22.35 -19.34 -4.52
CA PRO A 829 -22.99 -19.99 -3.39
C PRO A 829 -22.05 -19.96 -2.17
N HIS A 830 -22.61 -19.59 -1.02
CA HIS A 830 -21.91 -19.58 0.27
C HIS A 830 -21.69 -21.00 0.77
N ARG A 831 -22.75 -21.83 0.77
CA ARG A 831 -22.66 -23.24 1.14
C ARG A 831 -22.43 -24.10 -0.09
N ILE A 832 -21.38 -24.92 -0.05
CA ILE A 832 -21.01 -25.81 -1.15
C ILE A 832 -20.83 -27.24 -0.66
N SER A 833 -21.10 -28.19 -1.55
CA SER A 833 -20.74 -29.60 -1.42
C SER A 833 -19.81 -29.93 -2.56
N ALA A 834 -18.50 -29.89 -2.30
CA ALA A 834 -17.47 -29.86 -3.33
C ALA A 834 -16.77 -31.20 -3.57
N VAL A 835 -16.27 -31.40 -4.78
CA VAL A 835 -15.43 -32.55 -5.15
C VAL A 835 -13.95 -32.18 -5.01
N PRO A 836 -13.09 -33.05 -4.46
CA PRO A 836 -11.65 -32.80 -4.49
C PRO A 836 -11.13 -32.94 -5.92
N ILE A 837 -10.57 -31.88 -6.49
CA ILE A 837 -9.88 -31.94 -7.80
C ILE A 837 -8.42 -32.37 -7.63
N LEU A 838 -7.81 -32.05 -6.49
CA LEU A 838 -6.45 -32.44 -6.11
C LEU A 838 -6.39 -32.77 -4.62
N SER A 839 -5.62 -33.80 -4.30
CA SER A 839 -5.15 -34.10 -2.94
C SER A 839 -3.63 -34.25 -3.00
N LEU A 840 -2.88 -33.39 -2.31
CA LEU A 840 -1.44 -33.25 -2.45
C LEU A 840 -0.75 -33.46 -1.11
N GLY A 841 0.49 -33.94 -1.11
CA GLY A 841 1.30 -34.08 0.11
C GLY A 841 1.91 -32.76 0.60
N ASP A 842 2.99 -32.87 1.37
CA ASP A 842 3.74 -31.75 1.94
C ASP A 842 4.64 -31.04 0.90
N ASP A 843 5.13 -29.84 1.24
CA ASP A 843 6.19 -29.12 0.52
C ASP A 843 5.88 -28.83 -0.96
N VAL A 844 4.60 -28.61 -1.26
CA VAL A 844 4.16 -28.19 -2.60
C VAL A 844 4.50 -26.72 -2.79
N THR A 845 5.64 -26.44 -3.41
CA THR A 845 6.12 -25.10 -3.75
C THR A 845 5.25 -24.38 -4.80
N THR A 846 5.38 -23.06 -4.92
CA THR A 846 4.75 -22.32 -6.04
C THR A 846 5.32 -22.71 -7.41
N ASP A 847 6.54 -23.26 -7.48
CA ASP A 847 7.11 -23.89 -8.68
C ASP A 847 6.42 -25.20 -9.06
N HIS A 848 6.01 -25.98 -8.05
CA HIS A 848 5.20 -27.18 -8.24
C HIS A 848 3.81 -26.82 -8.77
N ILE A 849 3.18 -25.76 -8.23
CA ILE A 849 1.84 -25.32 -8.63
C ILE A 849 1.85 -24.66 -10.01
N SER A 850 2.75 -23.68 -10.22
CA SER A 850 2.86 -22.89 -11.45
C SER A 850 4.34 -22.75 -11.84
N PRO A 851 4.83 -23.60 -12.76
CA PRO A 851 6.23 -23.57 -13.19
C PRO A 851 6.57 -22.24 -13.87
N ALA A 852 7.84 -21.81 -13.75
CA ALA A 852 8.36 -20.60 -14.39
C ALA A 852 9.38 -20.87 -15.50
N GLY A 853 10.03 -22.04 -15.48
CA GLY A 853 11.12 -22.41 -16.38
C GLY A 853 10.69 -22.75 -17.81
N ALA A 854 11.59 -23.40 -18.56
CA ALA A 854 11.36 -23.78 -19.96
C ALA A 854 10.09 -24.62 -20.13
N ILE A 855 9.36 -24.37 -21.20
CA ILE A 855 8.15 -25.13 -21.55
C ILE A 855 8.58 -26.48 -22.17
N PRO A 856 8.25 -27.63 -21.55
CA PRO A 856 8.66 -28.93 -22.07
C PRO A 856 7.98 -29.24 -23.40
N ALA A 857 8.76 -29.66 -24.40
CA ALA A 857 8.26 -29.90 -25.77
C ALA A 857 7.12 -30.93 -25.86
N GLY A 858 7.07 -31.90 -24.93
CA GLY A 858 6.03 -32.93 -24.89
C GLY A 858 4.83 -32.63 -23.97
N GLY A 859 4.67 -31.39 -23.49
CA GLY A 859 3.57 -31.01 -22.60
C GLY A 859 2.40 -30.33 -23.32
N GLU A 860 1.21 -30.34 -22.72
CA GLU A 860 -0.02 -29.70 -23.26
C GLU A 860 0.16 -28.21 -23.60
N ALA A 861 0.99 -27.49 -22.83
CA ALA A 861 1.30 -26.09 -23.11
C ALA A 861 2.11 -25.92 -24.41
N ALA A 862 3.07 -26.83 -24.68
CA ALA A 862 3.85 -26.83 -25.91
C ALA A 862 2.97 -27.18 -27.12
N GLU A 863 2.16 -28.23 -27.01
CA GLU A 863 1.22 -28.62 -28.06
C GLU A 863 0.28 -27.46 -28.43
N TYR A 864 -0.26 -26.76 -27.42
CA TYR A 864 -1.08 -25.57 -27.65
C TYR A 864 -0.30 -24.47 -28.38
N LEU A 865 0.91 -24.12 -27.93
CA LEU A 865 1.71 -23.06 -28.54
C LEU A 865 2.10 -23.40 -30.00
N ILE A 866 2.54 -24.63 -30.25
CA ILE A 866 2.90 -25.12 -31.59
C ILE A 866 1.68 -25.08 -32.51
N ALA A 867 0.50 -25.48 -32.02
CA ALA A 867 -0.74 -25.38 -32.77
C ALA A 867 -1.18 -23.93 -33.05
N GLN A 868 -0.66 -22.94 -32.30
CA GLN A 868 -0.82 -21.51 -32.58
C GLN A 868 0.30 -20.92 -33.46
N GLY A 869 1.23 -21.74 -33.96
CA GLY A 869 2.29 -21.33 -34.90
C GLY A 869 3.65 -21.02 -34.26
N GLU A 870 3.84 -21.30 -32.97
CA GLU A 870 5.13 -21.13 -32.29
C GLU A 870 6.15 -22.21 -32.70
N SER A 871 7.44 -21.87 -32.64
CA SER A 871 8.50 -22.82 -32.96
C SER A 871 8.70 -23.84 -31.84
N ALA A 872 8.66 -25.14 -32.18
CA ALA A 872 8.97 -26.23 -31.25
C ALA A 872 10.40 -26.15 -30.66
N HIS A 873 11.31 -25.42 -31.30
CA HIS A 873 12.71 -25.27 -30.85
C HIS A 873 12.95 -24.08 -29.92
N ASP A 874 12.00 -23.14 -29.81
CA ASP A 874 12.14 -21.91 -28.99
C ASP A 874 10.77 -21.46 -28.48
N LEU A 875 10.16 -22.26 -27.61
CA LEU A 875 8.84 -21.97 -27.00
C LEU A 875 8.89 -20.91 -25.89
N ASN A 876 10.09 -20.48 -25.51
CA ASN A 876 10.38 -19.62 -24.36
C ASN A 876 10.05 -20.32 -23.02
N VAL A 877 9.95 -19.55 -21.94
CA VAL A 877 9.71 -20.05 -20.57
C VAL A 877 8.27 -19.74 -20.12
N PHE A 878 7.74 -20.47 -19.14
CA PHE A 878 6.40 -20.20 -18.60
C PHE A 878 6.27 -18.79 -18.02
N SER A 879 7.31 -18.26 -17.37
CA SER A 879 7.28 -16.90 -16.80
C SER A 879 7.04 -15.82 -17.85
N SER A 880 7.49 -16.00 -19.09
CA SER A 880 7.21 -15.07 -20.19
C SER A 880 5.79 -15.18 -20.72
N ARG A 881 5.09 -16.31 -20.47
CA ARG A 881 3.72 -16.56 -20.95
C ARG A 881 2.64 -16.22 -19.92
N ARG A 882 3.01 -15.57 -18.80
CA ARG A 882 2.09 -15.17 -17.72
C ARG A 882 0.98 -14.20 -18.13
N GLY A 883 1.12 -13.50 -19.25
CA GLY A 883 0.04 -12.70 -19.81
C GLY A 883 -1.03 -13.54 -20.53
N ASN A 884 -0.80 -14.83 -20.75
CA ASN A 884 -1.68 -15.73 -21.48
C ASN A 884 -2.19 -16.85 -20.57
N TRP A 885 -3.40 -16.64 -20.06
CA TRP A 885 -4.02 -17.58 -19.13
C TRP A 885 -4.22 -18.99 -19.69
N LYS A 886 -4.37 -19.15 -21.01
CA LYS A 886 -4.56 -20.46 -21.65
C LYS A 886 -3.30 -21.31 -21.57
N VAL A 887 -2.12 -20.68 -21.70
CA VAL A 887 -0.83 -21.37 -21.58
C VAL A 887 -0.57 -21.71 -20.13
N MET A 888 -0.73 -20.74 -19.23
CA MET A 888 -0.46 -20.94 -17.82
C MET A 888 -1.35 -22.02 -17.19
N LEU A 889 -2.64 -22.04 -17.54
CA LEU A 889 -3.59 -23.07 -17.07
C LEU A 889 -3.17 -24.50 -17.48
N ARG A 890 -2.52 -24.65 -18.64
CA ARG A 890 -2.01 -25.94 -19.14
C ARG A 890 -0.69 -26.37 -18.51
N GLY A 891 0.02 -25.45 -17.85
CA GLY A 891 1.26 -25.73 -17.13
C GLY A 891 1.06 -25.99 -15.63
N LEU A 892 -0.17 -25.91 -15.11
CA LEU A 892 -0.39 -26.05 -13.67
C LEU A 892 -0.14 -27.48 -13.21
N PHE A 893 0.60 -27.62 -12.10
CA PHE A 893 0.89 -28.90 -11.44
C PHE A 893 1.60 -29.94 -12.32
N THR A 894 2.25 -29.54 -13.42
CA THR A 894 2.93 -30.46 -14.34
C THR A 894 4.35 -30.84 -13.91
N ASN A 895 4.81 -30.38 -12.74
CA ASN A 895 6.11 -30.78 -12.23
C ASN A 895 6.09 -32.27 -11.83
N ASN A 896 7.12 -33.02 -12.21
CA ASN A 896 7.20 -34.46 -12.00
C ASN A 896 7.23 -34.89 -10.53
N SER A 897 7.59 -33.99 -9.61
CA SER A 897 7.51 -34.23 -8.16
C SER A 897 6.10 -34.09 -7.58
N VAL A 898 5.13 -33.59 -8.35
CA VAL A 898 3.76 -33.43 -7.89
C VAL A 898 3.01 -34.75 -8.03
N HIS A 899 2.52 -35.25 -6.91
CA HIS A 899 1.75 -36.48 -6.84
C HIS A 899 0.32 -36.19 -6.36
N ASN A 900 -0.67 -36.58 -7.18
CA ASN A 900 -2.08 -36.48 -6.81
C ASN A 900 -2.52 -37.74 -6.08
N LEU A 901 -2.79 -37.63 -4.78
CA LEU A 901 -3.18 -38.72 -3.90
C LEU A 901 -4.59 -39.27 -4.19
N LEU A 902 -5.42 -38.57 -4.99
CA LEU A 902 -6.73 -39.06 -5.41
C LEU A 902 -6.63 -40.29 -6.32
N ALA A 903 -5.54 -40.39 -7.10
CA ALA A 903 -5.24 -41.53 -7.95
C ALA A 903 -3.72 -41.66 -8.10
N PRO A 904 -3.04 -42.41 -7.23
CA PRO A 904 -1.60 -42.60 -7.29
C PRO A 904 -1.15 -43.16 -8.65
N GLY A 905 -0.09 -42.57 -9.23
CA GLY A 905 0.51 -43.03 -10.48
C GLY A 905 -0.05 -42.39 -11.76
N ILE A 906 -1.04 -41.51 -11.68
CA ILE A 906 -1.45 -40.71 -12.84
C ILE A 906 -0.40 -39.66 -13.23
N PRO A 907 -0.35 -39.20 -14.50
CA PRO A 907 0.56 -38.16 -14.91
C PRO A 907 0.40 -36.86 -14.10
N PRO A 908 1.50 -36.13 -13.80
CA PRO A 908 1.43 -34.78 -13.22
C PRO A 908 0.52 -33.86 -14.04
N GLY A 909 -0.09 -32.87 -13.37
CA GLY A 909 -1.03 -31.96 -14.02
C GLY A 909 -2.37 -32.59 -14.43
N SER A 910 -2.67 -33.80 -13.93
CA SER A 910 -3.90 -34.53 -14.22
C SER A 910 -4.68 -34.90 -12.95
N THR A 911 -5.95 -35.25 -13.12
CA THR A 911 -6.82 -35.78 -12.06
C THR A 911 -7.77 -36.83 -12.61
N ILE A 912 -8.45 -37.54 -11.72
CA ILE A 912 -9.47 -38.53 -12.04
C ILE A 912 -10.85 -37.92 -11.86
N THR A 913 -11.78 -38.19 -12.79
CA THR A 913 -13.17 -37.74 -12.75
C THR A 913 -14.11 -38.83 -12.22
N GLY A 914 -15.36 -38.47 -11.89
CA GLY A 914 -16.33 -39.40 -11.27
C GLY A 914 -16.70 -40.60 -12.15
N ASP A 915 -16.50 -40.51 -13.46
CA ASP A 915 -16.66 -41.59 -14.44
C ASP A 915 -15.37 -42.41 -14.65
N GLY A 916 -14.32 -42.15 -13.87
CA GLY A 916 -13.07 -42.90 -13.86
C GLY A 916 -12.05 -42.49 -14.93
N GLN A 917 -12.32 -41.44 -15.71
CA GLN A 917 -11.37 -40.94 -16.70
C GLN A 917 -10.22 -40.17 -16.04
N VAL A 918 -9.01 -40.35 -16.54
CA VAL A 918 -7.85 -39.52 -16.16
C VAL A 918 -7.71 -38.42 -17.20
N LEU A 919 -7.89 -37.17 -16.76
CA LEU A 919 -7.86 -35.99 -17.62
C LEU A 919 -6.85 -34.96 -17.12
N PRO A 920 -6.24 -34.18 -18.03
CA PRO A 920 -5.53 -32.96 -17.64
C PRO A 920 -6.43 -32.06 -16.79
N LEU A 921 -5.87 -31.41 -15.77
CA LEU A 921 -6.62 -30.65 -14.76
C LEU A 921 -7.60 -29.64 -15.37
N TRP A 922 -7.19 -28.93 -16.41
CA TRP A 922 -8.03 -27.93 -17.05
C TRP A 922 -9.25 -28.53 -17.78
N ARG A 923 -9.13 -29.75 -18.34
CA ARG A 923 -10.26 -30.46 -18.95
C ARG A 923 -11.20 -31.04 -17.90
N ALA A 924 -10.64 -31.58 -16.81
CA ALA A 924 -11.42 -32.03 -15.66
C ALA A 924 -12.20 -30.87 -15.02
N ALA A 925 -11.57 -29.71 -14.84
CA ALA A 925 -12.21 -28.50 -14.35
C ALA A 925 -13.36 -28.03 -15.26
N ASP A 926 -13.18 -28.07 -16.58
CA ASP A 926 -14.25 -27.77 -17.54
C ASP A 926 -15.42 -28.75 -17.43
N GLN A 927 -15.14 -30.04 -17.23
CA GLN A 927 -16.16 -31.06 -17.00
C GLN A 927 -16.94 -30.81 -15.70
N PHE A 928 -16.25 -30.65 -14.57
CA PHE A 928 -16.89 -30.34 -13.28
C PHE A 928 -17.75 -29.07 -13.35
N ARG A 929 -17.30 -28.05 -14.11
CA ARG A 929 -18.06 -26.81 -14.32
C ARG A 929 -19.36 -27.06 -15.09
N ARG A 930 -19.35 -27.88 -16.15
CA ARG A 930 -20.56 -28.26 -16.90
C ARG A 930 -21.53 -29.07 -16.05
N GLU A 931 -21.01 -29.89 -15.15
CA GLU A 931 -21.77 -30.67 -14.17
C GLU A 931 -22.21 -29.85 -12.95
N GLN A 932 -21.89 -28.55 -12.90
CA GLN A 932 -22.16 -27.64 -11.78
C GLN A 932 -21.61 -28.12 -10.43
N GLN A 933 -20.50 -28.85 -10.45
CA GLN A 933 -19.82 -29.35 -9.27
C GLN A 933 -18.75 -28.35 -8.82
N PRO A 934 -18.86 -27.73 -7.63
CA PRO A 934 -17.77 -26.93 -7.09
C PRO A 934 -16.60 -27.83 -6.72
N VAL A 935 -15.37 -27.33 -6.84
CA VAL A 935 -14.16 -28.11 -6.56
C VAL A 935 -13.30 -27.48 -5.48
N ILE A 936 -12.50 -28.31 -4.81
CA ILE A 936 -11.53 -27.91 -3.77
C ILE A 936 -10.18 -28.61 -3.96
N ILE A 937 -9.15 -28.06 -3.31
CA ILE A 937 -7.83 -28.69 -3.17
C ILE A 937 -7.61 -29.07 -1.71
N VAL A 938 -6.99 -30.22 -1.47
CA VAL A 938 -6.48 -30.62 -0.14
C VAL A 938 -4.96 -30.79 -0.22
N ALA A 939 -4.20 -30.28 0.75
CA ALA A 939 -2.74 -30.26 0.73
C ALA A 939 -2.10 -30.51 2.11
N GLY A 940 -0.82 -30.87 2.12
CA GLY A 940 -0.03 -31.11 3.33
C GLY A 940 0.50 -29.82 3.98
N GLU A 941 1.67 -29.93 4.59
CA GLU A 941 2.40 -28.82 5.19
C GLU A 941 3.03 -27.88 4.16
N ARG A 942 3.15 -26.59 4.52
CA ARG A 942 3.86 -25.53 3.77
C ARG A 942 3.37 -25.40 2.33
N TYR A 943 2.05 -25.49 2.14
CA TYR A 943 1.43 -25.35 0.82
C TYR A 943 1.68 -23.96 0.24
N GLY A 944 2.35 -23.90 -0.92
CA GLY A 944 2.68 -22.68 -1.64
C GLY A 944 4.02 -22.04 -1.26
N MET A 945 5.00 -22.79 -0.74
CA MET A 945 6.33 -22.24 -0.41
C MET A 945 7.12 -21.76 -1.64
N GLY A 946 7.98 -20.77 -1.46
CA GLY A 946 8.87 -20.25 -2.50
C GLY A 946 8.43 -18.88 -3.04
N SER A 947 8.78 -18.59 -4.30
CA SER A 947 8.63 -17.25 -4.87
C SER A 947 7.19 -16.74 -4.89
N SER A 948 7.04 -15.41 -4.82
CA SER A 948 5.77 -14.68 -4.92
C SER A 948 5.16 -14.82 -6.33
N ARG A 949 4.41 -15.90 -6.57
CA ARG A 949 3.78 -16.20 -7.86
C ARG A 949 2.26 -16.15 -7.73
N ASP A 950 1.67 -15.07 -8.25
CA ASP A 950 0.23 -14.86 -8.33
C ASP A 950 -0.49 -15.97 -9.15
N TRP A 951 0.17 -16.48 -10.19
CA TRP A 951 -0.34 -17.55 -11.05
C TRP A 951 -0.66 -18.85 -10.33
N ALA A 952 -0.02 -19.12 -9.20
CA ALA A 952 -0.37 -20.27 -8.37
C ALA A 952 -1.84 -20.16 -7.86
N ALA A 953 -2.28 -18.94 -7.53
CA ALA A 953 -3.67 -18.68 -7.12
C ALA A 953 -4.61 -18.40 -8.31
N LYS A 954 -4.18 -17.61 -9.30
CA LYS A 954 -4.97 -17.34 -10.53
C LYS A 954 -5.30 -18.64 -11.26
N GLY A 955 -4.33 -19.55 -11.34
CA GLY A 955 -4.49 -20.89 -11.90
C GLY A 955 -5.52 -21.72 -11.13
N ALA A 956 -5.42 -21.79 -9.81
CA ALA A 956 -6.40 -22.48 -8.97
C ALA A 956 -7.82 -21.90 -9.14
N ALA A 957 -7.94 -20.58 -9.26
CA ALA A 957 -9.23 -19.92 -9.50
C ALA A 957 -9.82 -20.28 -10.87
N LEU A 958 -8.99 -20.35 -11.92
CA LEU A 958 -9.40 -20.78 -13.26
C LEU A 958 -9.82 -22.27 -13.31
N LEU A 959 -9.23 -23.11 -12.46
CA LEU A 959 -9.71 -24.48 -12.24
C LEU A 959 -11.07 -24.55 -11.52
N GLY A 960 -11.60 -23.42 -11.05
CA GLY A 960 -12.89 -23.35 -10.34
C GLY A 960 -12.80 -23.68 -8.85
N VAL A 961 -11.59 -23.70 -8.27
CA VAL A 961 -11.36 -24.00 -6.86
C VAL A 961 -12.04 -22.95 -5.98
N ARG A 962 -12.83 -23.41 -5.01
CA ARG A 962 -13.57 -22.54 -4.07
C ARG A 962 -12.92 -22.43 -2.70
N ALA A 963 -12.21 -23.47 -2.29
CA ALA A 963 -11.46 -23.50 -1.04
C ALA A 963 -10.24 -24.42 -1.17
N VAL A 964 -9.21 -24.12 -0.37
CA VAL A 964 -8.05 -24.99 -0.18
C VAL A 964 -7.99 -25.38 1.29
N LEU A 965 -7.89 -26.67 1.58
CA LEU A 965 -7.70 -27.20 2.93
C LEU A 965 -6.28 -27.73 3.04
N ALA A 966 -5.41 -27.11 3.85
CA ALA A 966 -4.02 -27.53 3.99
C ALA A 966 -3.63 -27.71 5.47
N VAL A 967 -2.57 -28.48 5.75
CA VAL A 967 -2.02 -28.56 7.13
C VAL A 967 -1.38 -27.22 7.51
N SER A 968 -0.71 -26.56 6.58
CA SER A 968 -0.23 -25.18 6.74
C SER A 968 -0.04 -24.50 5.39
N PHE A 969 -0.08 -23.16 5.39
CA PHE A 969 0.12 -22.33 4.20
C PHE A 969 1.34 -21.43 4.36
N GLU A 970 1.92 -21.07 3.22
CA GLU A 970 2.92 -20.02 3.15
C GLU A 970 2.26 -18.65 2.94
N ARG A 971 2.77 -17.64 3.64
CA ARG A 971 2.09 -16.35 3.87
C ARG A 971 1.60 -15.69 2.58
N ILE A 972 2.49 -15.52 1.60
CA ILE A 972 2.20 -14.84 0.34
C ILE A 972 1.21 -15.66 -0.50
N HIS A 973 1.35 -16.98 -0.54
CA HIS A 973 0.44 -17.83 -1.30
C HIS A 973 -0.98 -17.81 -0.70
N ARG A 974 -1.10 -17.89 0.63
CA ARG A 974 -2.37 -17.74 1.36
C ARG A 974 -3.07 -16.43 0.99
N ALA A 975 -2.36 -15.30 1.01
CA ALA A 975 -2.91 -14.00 0.63
C ALA A 975 -3.35 -13.96 -0.85
N ASN A 976 -2.55 -14.55 -1.77
CA ASN A 976 -2.93 -14.64 -3.18
C ASN A 976 -4.20 -15.49 -3.41
N LEU A 977 -4.40 -16.58 -2.66
CA LEU A 977 -5.64 -17.38 -2.71
C LEU A 977 -6.86 -16.52 -2.35
N ILE A 978 -6.77 -15.77 -1.25
CA ILE A 978 -7.81 -14.83 -0.82
C ILE A 978 -8.05 -13.75 -1.87
N GLY A 979 -6.97 -13.20 -2.44
CA GLY A 979 -7.02 -12.22 -3.54
C GLY A 979 -7.77 -12.73 -4.77
N MET A 980 -7.82 -14.05 -4.99
CA MET A 980 -8.61 -14.68 -6.05
C MET A 980 -10.01 -15.17 -5.62
N GLY A 981 -10.41 -14.88 -4.38
CA GLY A 981 -11.69 -15.29 -3.83
C GLY A 981 -11.76 -16.78 -3.45
N ILE A 982 -10.62 -17.41 -3.19
CA ILE A 982 -10.49 -18.79 -2.71
C ILE A 982 -10.32 -18.75 -1.21
N VAL A 983 -11.10 -19.54 -0.46
CA VAL A 983 -11.03 -19.55 1.01
C VAL A 983 -10.00 -20.57 1.50
N PRO A 984 -8.87 -20.15 2.10
CA PRO A 984 -7.90 -21.06 2.69
C PRO A 984 -8.34 -21.52 4.10
N ARG A 985 -8.18 -22.81 4.39
CA ARG A 985 -8.51 -23.43 5.69
C ARG A 985 -7.38 -24.32 6.17
N VAL A 986 -6.98 -24.15 7.42
CA VAL A 986 -5.99 -25.00 8.10
C VAL A 986 -6.69 -26.21 8.71
N LEU A 987 -6.22 -27.41 8.35
CA LEU A 987 -6.66 -28.68 8.91
C LEU A 987 -6.24 -28.79 10.38
N PRO A 988 -7.03 -29.46 11.23
CA PRO A 988 -6.63 -29.71 12.61
C PRO A 988 -5.39 -30.60 12.70
N ALA A 989 -4.62 -30.43 13.77
CA ALA A 989 -3.39 -31.19 13.99
C ALA A 989 -3.63 -32.71 13.88
N GLY A 990 -2.74 -33.40 13.15
CA GLY A 990 -2.82 -34.84 12.89
C GLY A 990 -3.73 -35.26 11.73
N LEU A 991 -4.51 -34.32 11.15
CA LEU A 991 -5.33 -34.60 9.96
C LEU A 991 -4.58 -34.17 8.70
N THR A 992 -3.96 -35.14 8.02
CA THR A 992 -3.24 -34.92 6.75
C THR A 992 -4.07 -35.39 5.54
N PRO A 993 -3.71 -35.01 4.31
CA PRO A 993 -4.30 -35.54 3.08
C PRO A 993 -4.31 -37.09 3.03
N GLU A 994 -3.21 -37.72 3.44
CA GLU A 994 -3.05 -39.18 3.51
C GLU A 994 -3.94 -39.81 4.59
N ALA A 995 -4.16 -39.11 5.71
CA ALA A 995 -5.09 -39.55 6.74
C ALA A 995 -6.55 -39.43 6.28
N LEU A 996 -6.88 -38.37 5.53
CA LEU A 996 -8.20 -38.15 4.96
C LEU A 996 -8.55 -39.18 3.87
N ARG A 997 -7.58 -39.69 3.11
CA ARG A 997 -7.78 -40.70 2.05
C ARG A 997 -8.96 -40.35 1.16
N LEU A 998 -8.97 -39.12 0.64
CA LEU A 998 -10.07 -38.66 -0.20
C LEU A 998 -10.07 -39.40 -1.54
N THR A 999 -11.27 -39.65 -2.05
CA THR A 999 -11.51 -40.18 -3.41
C THR A 999 -12.37 -39.20 -4.20
N VAL A 1000 -12.42 -39.34 -5.53
CA VAL A 1000 -13.28 -38.51 -6.40
C VAL A 1000 -14.78 -38.65 -6.11
N SER A 1001 -15.18 -39.75 -5.47
CA SER A 1001 -16.56 -40.02 -5.06
C SER A 1001 -16.95 -39.29 -3.78
N ASP A 1002 -15.99 -38.75 -3.03
CA ASP A 1002 -16.25 -38.03 -1.79
C ASP A 1002 -16.79 -36.61 -2.06
N ARG A 1003 -17.52 -36.06 -1.09
CA ARG A 1003 -18.03 -34.69 -1.13
C ARG A 1003 -17.66 -33.96 0.15
N VAL A 1004 -17.10 -32.76 0.02
CA VAL A 1004 -16.69 -31.93 1.16
C VAL A 1004 -17.64 -30.75 1.29
N ALA A 1005 -18.42 -30.76 2.36
CA ALA A 1005 -19.36 -29.69 2.69
C ALA A 1005 -18.65 -28.56 3.42
N LEU A 1006 -18.81 -27.32 2.91
CA LEU A 1006 -18.14 -26.11 3.42
C LEU A 1006 -19.13 -24.94 3.45
N ASP A 1007 -19.07 -24.14 4.52
CA ASP A 1007 -19.74 -22.83 4.60
C ASP A 1007 -18.74 -21.71 4.33
N LEU A 1008 -18.85 -21.06 3.19
CA LEU A 1008 -17.97 -20.00 2.72
C LEU A 1008 -18.60 -18.61 2.88
N ASP A 1009 -19.67 -18.45 3.67
CA ASP A 1009 -20.34 -17.17 3.87
C ASP A 1009 -19.40 -16.14 4.52
N PRO A 1010 -19.01 -15.05 3.80
CA PRO A 1010 -18.14 -14.01 4.33
C PRO A 1010 -18.63 -13.38 5.64
N GLY A 1011 -19.95 -13.30 5.86
CA GLY A 1011 -20.53 -12.76 7.10
C GLY A 1011 -20.34 -13.67 8.32
N THR A 1012 -19.96 -14.93 8.10
CA THR A 1012 -19.65 -15.90 9.17
C THR A 1012 -18.15 -16.08 9.39
N LEU A 1013 -17.33 -15.66 8.43
CA LEU A 1013 -15.88 -15.75 8.52
C LEU A 1013 -15.37 -14.76 9.56
N LYS A 1014 -14.38 -15.20 10.34
CA LYS A 1014 -13.66 -14.37 11.31
C LYS A 1014 -12.18 -14.63 11.14
N PRO A 1015 -11.30 -13.66 11.40
CA PRO A 1015 -9.87 -13.93 11.39
C PRO A 1015 -9.55 -15.08 12.34
N ARG A 1016 -8.83 -16.11 11.84
CA ARG A 1016 -8.49 -17.34 12.56
C ARG A 1016 -9.69 -18.05 13.24
N GLY A 1017 -10.90 -17.88 12.70
CA GLY A 1017 -12.12 -18.49 13.24
C GLY A 1017 -12.19 -19.99 12.97
N LEU A 1018 -12.76 -20.74 13.92
CA LEU A 1018 -13.10 -22.16 13.74
C LEU A 1018 -14.34 -22.32 12.87
N VAL A 1019 -14.29 -23.25 11.92
CA VAL A 1019 -15.37 -23.56 10.99
C VAL A 1019 -15.54 -25.07 10.83
N ASP A 1020 -16.80 -25.51 10.78
CA ASP A 1020 -17.11 -26.92 10.58
C ASP A 1020 -16.84 -27.35 9.14
N VAL A 1021 -16.32 -28.56 8.98
CA VAL A 1021 -16.10 -29.26 7.71
C VAL A 1021 -16.68 -30.67 7.84
N ALA A 1022 -17.41 -31.12 6.82
CA ALA A 1022 -17.89 -32.49 6.73
C ALA A 1022 -17.46 -33.15 5.42
N VAL A 1023 -16.81 -34.31 5.52
CA VAL A 1023 -16.45 -35.18 4.39
C VAL A 1023 -17.48 -36.29 4.31
N HIS A 1024 -18.31 -36.27 3.29
CA HIS A 1024 -19.29 -37.31 2.97
C HIS A 1024 -18.67 -38.33 2.01
N ARG A 1025 -18.70 -39.60 2.42
CA ARG A 1025 -18.15 -40.71 1.65
C ARG A 1025 -19.18 -41.33 0.73
N ALA A 1026 -18.70 -42.10 -0.25
CA ALA A 1026 -19.55 -42.87 -1.17
C ALA A 1026 -20.45 -43.89 -0.43
N ASP A 1027 -19.98 -44.45 0.70
CA ASP A 1027 -20.74 -45.39 1.54
C ASP A 1027 -21.76 -44.70 2.48
N ARG A 1028 -21.99 -43.39 2.30
CA ARG A 1028 -22.87 -42.53 3.11
C ARG A 1028 -22.40 -42.27 4.54
N THR A 1029 -21.19 -42.68 4.91
CA THR A 1029 -20.58 -42.22 6.16
C THR A 1029 -20.13 -40.77 6.04
N ALA A 1030 -20.02 -40.07 7.18
CA ALA A 1030 -19.56 -38.70 7.23
C ALA A 1030 -18.51 -38.51 8.33
N THR A 1031 -17.35 -37.95 7.97
CA THR A 1031 -16.33 -37.51 8.93
C THR A 1031 -16.47 -36.01 9.14
N ARG A 1032 -16.60 -35.57 10.39
CA ARG A 1032 -16.72 -34.14 10.74
C ARG A 1032 -15.53 -33.70 11.57
N PHE A 1033 -15.05 -32.50 11.30
CA PHE A 1033 -13.98 -31.87 12.07
C PHE A 1033 -14.08 -30.34 11.97
N GLN A 1034 -13.36 -29.66 12.86
CA GLN A 1034 -13.21 -28.20 12.81
C GLN A 1034 -11.89 -27.85 12.14
N ALA A 1035 -11.95 -26.94 11.18
CA ALA A 1035 -10.79 -26.33 10.54
C ALA A 1035 -10.68 -24.87 10.99
N VAL A 1036 -9.49 -24.29 10.90
CA VAL A 1036 -9.27 -22.86 11.15
C VAL A 1036 -9.31 -22.13 9.81
N THR A 1037 -10.02 -21.01 9.73
CA THR A 1037 -9.95 -20.12 8.57
C THR A 1037 -8.59 -19.43 8.54
N ALA A 1038 -7.82 -19.59 7.48
CA ALA A 1038 -6.49 -18.98 7.35
C ALA A 1038 -6.61 -17.51 6.87
N ILE A 1039 -7.43 -16.76 7.59
CA ILE A 1039 -7.74 -15.35 7.35
C ILE A 1039 -7.16 -14.56 8.51
N GLU A 1040 -6.42 -13.51 8.20
CA GLU A 1040 -5.63 -12.75 9.16
C GLU A 1040 -6.19 -11.34 9.44
N THR A 1041 -6.90 -10.74 8.49
CA THR A 1041 -7.35 -9.32 8.60
C THR A 1041 -8.81 -9.11 8.19
N SER A 1042 -9.37 -7.97 8.58
CA SER A 1042 -10.72 -7.58 8.14
C SER A 1042 -10.80 -7.30 6.64
N LEU A 1043 -9.72 -6.76 6.04
CA LEU A 1043 -9.65 -6.50 4.59
C LEU A 1043 -9.70 -7.81 3.78
N GLU A 1044 -9.13 -8.90 4.30
CA GLU A 1044 -9.24 -10.20 3.65
C GLU A 1044 -10.69 -10.71 3.63
N ILE A 1045 -11.47 -10.46 4.68
CA ILE A 1045 -12.91 -10.79 4.71
C ILE A 1045 -13.66 -9.94 3.69
N GLU A 1046 -13.38 -8.64 3.63
CA GLU A 1046 -13.97 -7.74 2.63
C GLU A 1046 -13.63 -8.22 1.20
N THR A 1047 -12.38 -8.59 0.96
CA THR A 1047 -11.90 -9.15 -0.32
C THR A 1047 -12.68 -10.40 -0.71
N LEU A 1048 -12.87 -11.34 0.22
CA LEU A 1048 -13.67 -12.54 -0.01
C LEU A 1048 -15.15 -12.21 -0.26
N SER A 1049 -15.70 -11.19 0.41
CA SER A 1049 -17.08 -10.74 0.22
C SER A 1049 -17.37 -10.21 -1.18
N LYS A 1050 -16.34 -9.68 -1.84
CA LYS A 1050 -16.41 -9.24 -3.25
C LYS A 1050 -15.99 -10.33 -4.23
N GLY A 1051 -15.63 -11.52 -3.76
CA GLY A 1051 -15.21 -12.65 -4.60
C GLY A 1051 -13.78 -12.54 -5.13
N GLY A 1052 -12.97 -11.66 -4.54
CA GLY A 1052 -11.56 -11.42 -4.88
C GLY A 1052 -11.19 -9.93 -4.85
N LEU A 1053 -9.90 -9.66 -5.02
CA LEU A 1053 -9.32 -8.32 -4.93
C LEU A 1053 -9.57 -7.49 -6.19
N LEU A 1054 -9.51 -8.09 -7.38
CA LEU A 1054 -9.82 -7.37 -8.64
C LEU A 1054 -11.28 -6.88 -8.67
N PRO A 1055 -12.30 -7.69 -8.32
CA PRO A 1055 -13.66 -7.20 -8.14
C PRO A 1055 -13.79 -6.09 -7.08
N LEU A 1056 -13.05 -6.18 -5.97
CA LEU A 1056 -13.04 -5.15 -4.92
C LEU A 1056 -12.45 -3.83 -5.45
N ILE A 1057 -11.36 -3.87 -6.22
CA ILE A 1057 -10.76 -2.70 -6.88
C ILE A 1057 -11.76 -2.06 -7.85
N LEU A 1058 -12.46 -2.85 -8.67
CA LEU A 1058 -13.49 -2.35 -9.59
C LEU A 1058 -14.64 -1.67 -8.85
N ASP A 1059 -15.20 -2.31 -7.82
CA ASP A 1059 -16.27 -1.74 -6.99
C ASP A 1059 -15.82 -0.45 -6.29
N ALA A 1060 -14.60 -0.43 -5.74
CA ALA A 1060 -14.02 0.77 -5.12
C ALA A 1060 -13.80 1.91 -6.14
N THR A 1061 -13.36 1.59 -7.35
CA THR A 1061 -13.14 2.57 -8.43
C THR A 1061 -14.44 3.23 -8.87
N VAL A 1062 -15.50 2.45 -9.07
CA VAL A 1062 -16.83 2.97 -9.44
C VAL A 1062 -17.43 3.82 -8.31
N ARG A 1063 -17.27 3.41 -7.05
CA ARG A 1063 -17.76 4.20 -5.91
C ARG A 1063 -17.06 5.54 -5.78
N ARG A 1064 -15.75 5.59 -6.04
CA ARG A 1064 -14.96 6.83 -5.98
C ARG A 1064 -15.30 7.83 -7.08
N SER A 1065 -15.82 7.38 -8.24
CA SER A 1065 -16.20 8.26 -9.35
C SER A 1065 -17.66 8.70 -9.33
N ALA A 1066 -18.49 8.05 -8.50
CA ALA A 1066 -19.84 8.49 -8.19
C ALA A 1066 -19.87 9.63 -7.15
N VAL A 1067 -18.72 9.91 -6.53
CA VAL A 1067 -18.37 11.06 -5.69
C VAL A 1067 -17.57 12.03 -6.56
#